data_AF-K8ELQ2-F1
#
_entry.id   AF-K8ELQ2-F1
#
_cell.length_a   1.000
_cell.length_b   1.000
_cell.length_c   1.000
_cell.angle_alpha   90.00
_cell.angle_beta   90.00
_cell.angle_gamma   90.00
#
_symmetry.space_group_name_H-M   'P 1'
#
loop_
_entity.id
_entity.type
_entity.pdbx_description
1 polymer ?
#
loop_
_entity_poly.entity_id
_entity_poly.type
_entity_poly.pdbx_seq_one_letter_code
_entity_poly.pdbx_strand_id
1 'polypeptide(L)'
;MAFSSSQQISIAVSACTLVLAILFDQIGKRRRRNRLKNDQKKKVKDCGAFVEIVDIPCPPPPEKHVVRKLANLKFVLKDIFEVSGRKGENDSSCGFGSPKWKEFMKEKRENSNSNGNNAGVHRVKNAAIMDMLLKNGASLVGITHMDELAYSIDGQNEHYGTPINPAADKRLPGGSSSGSAVAVASRLRDCDFGIGTDSAGSVRVPAAYCGVYGFRPSHGMVSTKGCQDFAKTFDTVGWFAKGSKTLKDVGDVLLKPADDEKYGIKEPKQFAILTDLMKLADPQGSAAVASALKAFGYDDRYAGKVSKLDLGERLKMLCPSLRTDTSGKTGLELIRDKMHATMGFEIHEALKEFLAFLEKQDGSDQATATATATISNKTTTTTTTSGLGKFTAQRIENAKKITEQDYENLMKVRGEIREVMDQIMDNGTVLIFPTVPGVAPMREGRSEEEVQAWRMKTFQFLAIASFCGLPQVAIPLRYPDAEGPHSVSLLGGFQTDKMLLECAFRYSAQMQEHFPNYVITEMMKSNPAPKVPGEEEKVNGNKAFAEGKYEDAISWYDKALEKKKLPAYYANRALVYLKMGKMEEVEKDCTEALEMDGKYVKAYLRRAKARMILGSFLEAAMDYEEALRLEPTNREARSEMANMQKHLESGAMDASMPKDDLEIARSFI
;
A
#
# COMPACT_ATOMS: atom_id res chain seq x y z
N MET A 1 10.15 57.74 -34.44
CA MET A 1 9.91 56.69 -35.44
C MET A 1 8.61 55.98 -35.08
N ALA A 2 7.55 56.19 -35.87
CA ALA A 2 6.28 55.50 -35.66
C ALA A 2 6.35 54.16 -36.40
N PHE A 3 6.14 53.05 -35.68
CA PHE A 3 6.03 51.72 -36.28
C PHE A 3 4.86 51.70 -37.27
N SER A 4 5.03 51.03 -38.41
CA SER A 4 3.94 50.85 -39.37
C SER A 4 2.80 50.04 -38.75
N SER A 5 1.58 50.21 -39.25
CA SER A 5 0.39 49.47 -38.81
C SER A 5 0.59 47.94 -38.87
N SER A 6 1.40 47.43 -39.80
CA SER A 6 1.76 46.01 -39.87
C SER A 6 2.72 45.55 -38.74
N GLN A 7 3.65 46.40 -38.32
CA GLN A 7 4.55 46.10 -37.21
C GLN A 7 3.82 46.11 -35.86
N GLN A 8 2.85 47.01 -35.67
CA GLN A 8 2.02 47.04 -34.46
C GLN A 8 1.15 45.79 -34.31
N ILE A 9 0.57 45.28 -35.42
CA ILE A 9 -0.22 44.05 -35.42
C ILE A 9 0.65 42.83 -35.07
N SER A 10 1.86 42.73 -35.63
CA SER A 10 2.78 41.61 -35.34
C SER A 10 3.23 41.56 -33.88
N ILE A 11 3.50 42.74 -33.29
CA ILE A 11 3.84 42.87 -31.86
C ILE A 11 2.64 42.49 -30.99
N ALA A 12 1.42 42.92 -31.34
CA ALA A 12 0.21 42.58 -30.60
C ALA A 12 -0.10 41.08 -30.65
N VAL A 13 0.06 40.42 -31.80
CA VAL A 13 -0.12 38.97 -31.94
C VAL A 13 0.91 38.20 -31.12
N SER A 14 2.19 38.63 -31.14
CA SER A 14 3.25 38.01 -30.34
C SER A 14 3.07 38.22 -28.83
N ALA A 15 2.55 39.37 -28.41
CA ALA A 15 2.20 39.63 -27.02
C ALA A 15 1.02 38.75 -26.56
N CYS A 16 -0.02 38.60 -27.40
CA CYS A 16 -1.16 37.73 -27.11
C CYS A 16 -0.77 36.25 -27.01
N THR A 17 0.11 35.75 -27.89
CA THR A 17 0.59 34.36 -27.81
C THR A 17 1.44 34.11 -26.56
N LEU A 18 2.27 35.08 -26.15
CA LEU A 18 3.05 35.01 -24.91
C LEU A 18 2.16 35.02 -23.67
N VAL A 19 1.13 35.88 -23.63
CA VAL A 19 0.15 35.95 -22.53
C VAL A 19 -0.65 34.64 -22.43
N LEU A 20 -1.07 34.07 -23.56
CA LEU A 20 -1.74 32.76 -23.59
C LEU A 20 -0.81 31.65 -23.08
N ALA A 21 0.45 31.63 -23.49
CA ALA A 21 1.42 30.63 -23.02
C ALA A 21 1.65 30.71 -21.49
N ILE A 22 1.74 31.92 -20.93
CA ILE A 22 1.86 32.15 -19.48
C ILE A 22 0.59 31.69 -18.76
N LEU A 23 -0.60 31.98 -19.30
CA LEU A 23 -1.87 31.52 -18.75
C LEU A 23 -1.98 29.99 -18.75
N PHE A 24 -1.60 29.31 -19.84
CA PHE A 24 -1.59 27.85 -19.91
C PHE A 24 -0.60 27.22 -18.91
N ASP A 25 0.59 27.79 -18.75
CA ASP A 25 1.57 27.34 -17.75
C ASP A 25 1.05 27.55 -16.31
N GLN A 26 0.43 28.70 -16.01
CA GLN A 26 -0.17 28.95 -14.70
C GLN A 26 -1.35 28.01 -14.39
N ILE A 27 -2.20 27.72 -15.39
CA ILE A 27 -3.29 26.74 -15.28
C ILE A 27 -2.71 25.33 -15.05
N GLY A 28 -1.64 24.96 -15.77
CA GLY A 28 -0.92 23.70 -15.59
C GLY A 28 -0.34 23.54 -14.18
N LYS A 29 0.34 24.57 -13.68
CA LYS A 29 0.89 24.62 -12.31
C LYS A 29 -0.21 24.53 -11.25
N ARG A 30 -1.34 25.21 -11.44
CA ARG A 30 -2.51 25.16 -10.53
C ARG A 30 -3.18 23.78 -10.53
N ARG A 31 -3.34 23.16 -11.70
CA ARG A 31 -3.84 21.77 -11.83
C ARG A 31 -2.91 20.76 -11.15
N ARG A 32 -1.59 20.91 -11.32
CA ARG A 32 -0.57 20.06 -10.65
C ARG A 32 -0.63 20.20 -9.13
N ARG A 33 -0.72 21.43 -8.59
CA ARG A 33 -0.90 21.68 -7.15
C ARG A 33 -2.20 21.08 -6.60
N ASN A 34 -3.32 21.22 -7.31
CA ASN A 34 -4.60 20.67 -6.89
C ASN A 34 -4.62 19.13 -6.94
N ARG A 35 -3.98 18.54 -7.96
CA ARG A 35 -3.78 17.08 -8.06
C ARG A 35 -2.95 16.56 -6.89
N LEU A 36 -1.82 17.20 -6.58
CA LEU A 36 -0.98 16.85 -5.42
C LEU A 36 -1.73 16.96 -4.09
N LYS A 37 -2.51 18.03 -3.87
CA LYS A 37 -3.34 18.18 -2.67
C LYS A 37 -4.43 17.10 -2.56
N ASN A 38 -5.08 16.74 -3.66
CA ASN A 38 -6.09 15.68 -3.69
C ASN A 38 -5.47 14.29 -3.50
N ASP A 39 -4.32 14.02 -4.12
CA ASP A 39 -3.56 12.78 -3.96
C ASP A 39 -3.09 12.63 -2.51
N GLN A 40 -2.68 13.72 -1.85
CA GLN A 40 -2.29 13.71 -0.45
C GLN A 40 -3.50 13.51 0.49
N LYS A 41 -4.66 14.15 0.24
CA LYS A 41 -5.90 13.88 0.98
C LYS A 41 -6.37 12.43 0.81
N LYS A 42 -6.24 11.85 -0.39
CA LYS A 42 -6.57 10.45 -0.69
C LYS A 42 -5.63 9.48 0.07
N LYS A 43 -4.31 9.73 0.03
CA LYS A 43 -3.28 8.96 0.74
C LYS A 43 -3.47 8.95 2.27
N VAL A 44 -3.96 10.04 2.86
CA VAL A 44 -4.27 10.09 4.30
C VAL A 44 -5.49 9.23 4.64
N LYS A 45 -6.47 9.13 3.73
CA LYS A 45 -7.70 8.35 3.93
C LYS A 45 -7.48 6.84 3.77
N ASP A 46 -6.51 6.41 2.97
CA ASP A 46 -6.23 5.01 2.68
C ASP A 46 -4.82 4.55 3.03
N CYS A 47 -4.12 5.32 3.88
CA CYS A 47 -2.72 5.08 4.24
C CYS A 47 -1.76 4.96 3.03
N GLY A 48 -2.16 5.40 1.82
CA GLY A 48 -1.40 5.20 0.58
C GLY A 48 -1.38 3.74 0.10
N ALA A 49 -2.27 2.89 0.61
CA ALA A 49 -2.27 1.46 0.32
C ALA A 49 -2.71 1.11 -1.11
N PHE A 50 -3.49 1.98 -1.78
CA PHE A 50 -4.09 1.69 -3.08
C PHE A 50 -3.50 2.52 -4.21
N VAL A 51 -3.23 1.86 -5.34
CA VAL A 51 -3.04 2.54 -6.63
C VAL A 51 -4.39 2.83 -7.29
N GLU A 52 -5.35 1.92 -7.10
CA GLU A 52 -6.69 2.03 -7.64
C GLU A 52 -7.71 1.42 -6.68
N ILE A 53 -8.83 2.10 -6.53
CA ILE A 53 -10.00 1.56 -5.84
C ILE A 53 -10.89 0.91 -6.88
N VAL A 54 -11.11 -0.39 -6.73
CA VAL A 54 -12.02 -1.20 -7.56
C VAL A 54 -13.05 -1.85 -6.65
N ASP A 55 -14.22 -2.17 -7.18
CA ASP A 55 -15.28 -2.87 -6.44
C ASP A 55 -15.86 -3.94 -7.36
N ILE A 56 -15.19 -5.10 -7.39
CA ILE A 56 -15.60 -6.24 -8.21
C ILE A 56 -16.27 -7.27 -7.29
N PRO A 57 -17.61 -7.38 -7.32
CA PRO A 57 -18.34 -8.29 -6.45
C PRO A 57 -18.06 -9.75 -6.84
N CYS A 58 -18.25 -10.66 -5.87
CA CYS A 58 -18.28 -12.08 -6.18
C CYS A 58 -19.45 -12.39 -7.15
N PRO A 59 -19.29 -13.29 -8.13
CA PRO A 59 -20.39 -13.74 -8.96
C PRO A 59 -21.47 -14.44 -8.12
N PRO A 60 -22.73 -14.49 -8.58
CA PRO A 60 -23.76 -15.30 -7.94
C PRO A 60 -23.32 -16.76 -7.87
N PRO A 61 -23.69 -17.51 -6.80
CA PRO A 61 -23.34 -18.91 -6.70
C PRO A 61 -23.99 -19.70 -7.85
N PRO A 62 -23.30 -20.70 -8.41
CA PRO A 62 -23.82 -21.49 -9.54
C PRO A 62 -25.10 -22.26 -9.17
N GLU A 63 -25.26 -22.62 -7.90
CA GLU A 63 -26.48 -23.26 -7.36
C GLU A 63 -26.82 -22.71 -5.97
N LYS A 64 -28.10 -22.82 -5.56
CA LYS A 64 -28.62 -22.23 -4.30
C LYS A 64 -27.98 -22.77 -3.02
N HIS A 65 -27.31 -23.94 -3.06
CA HIS A 65 -26.79 -24.64 -1.88
C HIS A 65 -25.27 -24.82 -1.83
N VAL A 66 -24.51 -24.18 -2.74
CA VAL A 66 -23.04 -24.30 -2.72
C VAL A 66 -22.45 -23.49 -1.57
N VAL A 67 -21.82 -24.18 -0.62
CA VAL A 67 -21.03 -23.54 0.45
C VAL A 67 -19.74 -23.00 -0.16
N ARG A 68 -19.58 -21.68 -0.15
CA ARG A 68 -18.38 -20.99 -0.62
C ARG A 68 -17.52 -20.57 0.56
N LYS A 69 -16.29 -21.09 0.64
CA LYS A 69 -15.43 -20.95 1.82
C LYS A 69 -15.07 -19.51 2.19
N LEU A 70 -15.01 -18.62 1.19
CA LEU A 70 -14.67 -17.21 1.37
C LEU A 70 -15.89 -16.31 1.22
N ALA A 71 -17.10 -16.84 1.40
CA ALA A 71 -18.33 -16.06 1.30
C ALA A 71 -18.27 -14.81 2.19
N ASN A 72 -18.63 -13.67 1.61
CA ASN A 72 -18.65 -12.34 2.25
C ASN A 72 -17.29 -11.76 2.62
N LEU A 73 -16.18 -12.44 2.32
CA LEU A 73 -14.85 -11.88 2.55
C LEU A 73 -14.47 -10.90 1.44
N LYS A 74 -13.79 -9.83 1.80
CA LYS A 74 -13.24 -8.84 0.86
C LYS A 74 -11.74 -8.95 0.80
N PHE A 75 -11.19 -8.82 -0.41
CA PHE A 75 -9.76 -8.88 -0.62
C PHE A 75 -9.23 -7.76 -1.49
N VAL A 76 -7.92 -7.58 -1.40
CA VAL A 76 -7.17 -6.62 -2.21
C VAL A 76 -6.05 -7.35 -2.97
N LEU A 77 -5.64 -6.80 -4.10
CA LEU A 77 -4.71 -7.46 -5.01
C LEU A 77 -3.54 -6.52 -5.34
N LYS A 78 -2.30 -7.01 -5.18
CA LYS A 78 -1.09 -6.28 -5.59
C LYS A 78 -1.16 -5.88 -7.07
N ASP A 79 -0.68 -4.69 -7.43
CA ASP A 79 -0.65 -4.18 -8.82
C ASP A 79 0.35 -4.89 -9.75
N ILE A 80 0.57 -6.19 -9.54
CA ILE A 80 1.33 -7.12 -10.40
C ILE A 80 0.43 -8.11 -11.14
N PHE A 81 -0.84 -8.21 -10.71
CA PHE A 81 -1.80 -9.15 -11.26
C PHE A 81 -2.71 -8.46 -12.28
N GLU A 82 -2.96 -9.16 -13.38
CA GLU A 82 -3.90 -8.73 -14.40
C GLU A 82 -5.34 -8.81 -13.90
N VAL A 83 -6.11 -7.75 -14.16
CA VAL A 83 -7.50 -7.60 -13.71
C VAL A 83 -8.32 -7.02 -14.84
N SER A 84 -9.24 -7.80 -15.39
CA SER A 84 -10.17 -7.33 -16.40
C SER A 84 -11.21 -6.37 -15.79
N GLY A 85 -11.63 -5.36 -16.55
CA GLY A 85 -12.70 -4.44 -16.12
C GLY A 85 -12.28 -3.34 -15.14
N ARG A 86 -10.99 -3.00 -15.07
CA ARG A 86 -10.51 -1.78 -14.39
C ARG A 86 -11.09 -0.53 -15.06
N LYS A 87 -11.23 0.58 -14.33
CA LYS A 87 -11.87 1.81 -14.87
C LYS A 87 -11.05 2.37 -16.04
N GLY A 88 -11.67 2.42 -17.22
CA GLY A 88 -11.05 2.82 -18.48
C GLY A 88 -11.05 1.65 -19.46
N GLU A 89 -12.09 1.59 -20.31
CA GLU A 89 -12.53 0.39 -21.06
C GLU A 89 -11.49 -0.26 -21.99
N ASN A 90 -10.28 0.29 -22.12
CA ASN A 90 -9.22 -0.19 -23.01
C ASN A 90 -7.86 -0.49 -22.32
N ASP A 91 -7.67 -0.19 -21.03
CA ASP A 91 -6.40 -0.48 -20.32
C ASP A 91 -6.61 -1.13 -18.97
N SER A 92 -6.69 -2.47 -18.98
CA SER A 92 -6.83 -3.34 -17.81
C SER A 92 -5.49 -3.89 -17.32
N SER A 93 -4.36 -3.44 -17.87
CA SER A 93 -3.04 -3.98 -17.56
C SER A 93 -2.59 -3.60 -16.15
N CYS A 94 -1.89 -4.50 -15.46
CA CYS A 94 -1.28 -4.17 -14.17
C CYS A 94 -0.20 -3.08 -14.31
N GLY A 95 -0.03 -2.23 -13.29
CA GLY A 95 0.97 -1.16 -13.31
C GLY A 95 2.38 -1.58 -12.92
N PHE A 96 2.54 -2.75 -12.31
CA PHE A 96 3.81 -3.28 -11.82
C PHE A 96 4.64 -2.28 -10.99
N GLY A 97 3.97 -1.37 -10.28
CA GLY A 97 4.63 -0.32 -9.51
C GLY A 97 5.38 0.73 -10.34
N SER A 98 5.17 0.82 -11.66
CA SER A 98 5.81 1.83 -12.51
C SER A 98 4.83 2.43 -13.54
N PRO A 99 4.75 3.77 -13.67
CA PRO A 99 3.96 4.39 -14.75
C PRO A 99 4.51 4.03 -16.13
N LYS A 100 5.84 3.88 -16.27
CA LYS A 100 6.48 3.50 -17.53
C LYS A 100 6.16 2.08 -17.97
N TRP A 101 5.95 1.18 -17.01
CA TRP A 101 5.49 -0.17 -17.33
C TRP A 101 4.12 -0.15 -18.03
N LYS A 102 3.19 0.71 -17.59
CA LYS A 102 1.89 0.86 -18.26
C LYS A 102 2.02 1.38 -19.69
N GLU A 103 2.91 2.35 -19.92
CA GLU A 103 3.22 2.86 -21.26
C GLU A 103 3.76 1.74 -22.17
N PHE A 104 4.73 0.97 -21.67
CA PHE A 104 5.28 -0.20 -22.37
C PHE A 104 4.20 -1.24 -22.73
N MET A 105 3.36 -1.62 -21.76
CA MET A 105 2.29 -2.61 -21.99
C MET A 105 1.21 -2.09 -22.94
N LYS A 106 1.01 -0.78 -23.02
CA LYS A 106 0.13 -0.16 -24.02
C LYS A 106 0.74 -0.26 -25.42
N GLU A 107 2.00 0.16 -25.61
CA GLU A 107 2.69 0.08 -26.91
C GLU A 107 2.78 -1.36 -27.41
N LYS A 108 3.14 -2.31 -26.52
CA LYS A 108 3.23 -3.74 -26.86
C LYS A 108 1.90 -4.30 -27.40
N ARG A 109 0.77 -3.87 -26.85
CA ARG A 109 -0.57 -4.26 -27.33
C ARG A 109 -0.93 -3.62 -28.66
N GLU A 110 -0.66 -2.32 -28.82
CA GLU A 110 -0.94 -1.59 -30.07
C GLU A 110 -0.13 -2.18 -31.24
N ASN A 111 1.14 -2.51 -31.03
CA ASN A 111 2.01 -3.16 -32.03
C ASN A 111 1.59 -4.61 -32.33
N SER A 112 0.96 -5.31 -31.38
CA SER A 112 0.44 -6.67 -31.63
C SER A 112 -0.79 -6.64 -32.54
N ASN A 113 -1.59 -5.56 -32.51
CA ASN A 113 -2.79 -5.41 -33.33
C ASN A 113 -2.49 -4.93 -34.76
N SER A 114 -1.34 -4.28 -35.01
CA SER A 114 -0.98 -3.77 -36.35
C SER A 114 -0.44 -4.83 -37.31
N ASN A 115 -0.07 -6.03 -36.83
CA ASN A 115 0.45 -7.15 -37.63
C ASN A 115 -0.63 -7.99 -38.36
N GLY A 116 -1.77 -7.39 -38.74
CA GLY A 116 -2.70 -7.94 -39.74
C GLY A 116 -3.57 -9.14 -39.33
N ASN A 117 -3.41 -9.70 -38.14
CA ASN A 117 -4.39 -10.64 -37.61
C ASN A 117 -5.55 -9.87 -37.00
N ASN A 118 -6.72 -9.97 -37.64
CA ASN A 118 -8.01 -9.44 -37.19
C ASN A 118 -8.54 -10.17 -35.93
N ALA A 119 -7.65 -10.47 -34.97
CA ALA A 119 -8.00 -10.97 -33.65
C ALA A 119 -8.44 -9.77 -32.82
N GLY A 120 -9.76 -9.59 -32.66
CA GLY A 120 -10.34 -8.45 -31.96
C GLY A 120 -9.64 -8.15 -30.64
N VAL A 121 -9.49 -6.85 -30.34
CA VAL A 121 -8.93 -6.24 -29.12
C VAL A 121 -8.58 -7.29 -28.06
N HIS A 122 -7.29 -7.65 -27.92
CA HIS A 122 -6.82 -8.57 -26.89
C HIS A 122 -7.26 -8.06 -25.50
N ARG A 123 -8.43 -8.52 -25.04
CA ARG A 123 -8.97 -8.16 -23.73
C ARG A 123 -8.11 -8.84 -22.68
N VAL A 124 -7.57 -8.04 -21.75
CA VAL A 124 -6.86 -8.54 -20.58
C VAL A 124 -7.81 -9.48 -19.83
N LYS A 125 -7.33 -10.69 -19.52
CA LYS A 125 -8.06 -11.66 -18.70
C LYS A 125 -7.62 -11.51 -17.25
N ASN A 126 -8.52 -11.81 -16.32
CA ASN A 126 -8.16 -11.88 -14.90
C ASN A 126 -7.02 -12.89 -14.69
N ALA A 127 -6.16 -12.58 -13.72
CA ALA A 127 -5.24 -13.56 -13.17
C ALA A 127 -6.02 -14.76 -12.61
N ALA A 128 -5.48 -15.96 -12.77
CA ALA A 128 -6.15 -17.20 -12.35
C ALA A 128 -6.50 -17.20 -10.85
N ILE A 129 -5.66 -16.55 -10.05
CA ILE A 129 -5.87 -16.36 -8.62
C ILE A 129 -7.14 -15.56 -8.31
N MET A 130 -7.40 -14.50 -9.08
CA MET A 130 -8.56 -13.64 -8.90
C MET A 130 -9.83 -14.43 -9.21
N ASP A 131 -9.87 -15.15 -10.33
CA ASP A 131 -11.03 -15.96 -10.70
C ASP A 131 -11.33 -17.03 -9.64
N MET A 132 -10.30 -17.66 -9.08
CA MET A 132 -10.47 -18.68 -8.04
C MET A 132 -11.05 -18.08 -6.74
N LEU A 133 -10.59 -16.91 -6.32
CA LEU A 133 -11.10 -16.22 -5.13
C LEU A 133 -12.55 -15.74 -5.32
N LEU A 134 -12.86 -15.14 -6.48
CA LEU A 134 -14.21 -14.68 -6.81
C LEU A 134 -15.20 -15.85 -6.84
N LYS A 135 -14.85 -16.96 -7.51
CA LYS A 135 -15.69 -18.18 -7.56
C LYS A 135 -15.97 -18.76 -6.16
N ASN A 136 -15.04 -18.57 -5.23
CA ASN A 136 -15.17 -19.00 -3.84
C ASN A 136 -15.81 -17.95 -2.92
N GLY A 137 -16.46 -16.92 -3.48
CA GLY A 137 -17.36 -16.03 -2.75
C GLY A 137 -16.72 -14.75 -2.20
N ALA A 138 -15.43 -14.52 -2.46
CA ALA A 138 -14.75 -13.30 -2.07
C ALA A 138 -15.00 -12.17 -3.08
N SER A 139 -14.91 -10.90 -2.64
CA SER A 139 -15.03 -9.72 -3.51
C SER A 139 -13.75 -8.88 -3.52
N LEU A 140 -13.34 -8.36 -4.66
CA LEU A 140 -12.14 -7.52 -4.78
C LEU A 140 -12.49 -6.05 -4.53
N VAL A 141 -11.78 -5.39 -3.61
CA VAL A 141 -12.07 -4.00 -3.17
C VAL A 141 -10.94 -2.99 -3.43
N GLY A 142 -9.85 -3.41 -4.06
CA GLY A 142 -8.75 -2.51 -4.40
C GLY A 142 -7.55 -3.18 -5.04
N ILE A 143 -6.84 -2.40 -5.84
CA ILE A 143 -5.51 -2.72 -6.38
C ILE A 143 -4.47 -1.96 -5.57
N THR A 144 -3.50 -2.67 -5.03
CA THR A 144 -2.62 -2.13 -3.98
C THR A 144 -1.26 -1.72 -4.48
N HIS A 145 -0.70 -0.74 -3.78
CA HIS A 145 0.66 -0.28 -3.90
C HIS A 145 1.68 -1.41 -3.77
N MET A 146 2.81 -1.26 -4.46
CA MET A 146 3.98 -2.11 -4.36
C MET A 146 5.27 -1.33 -4.65
N ASP A 147 6.41 -1.86 -4.24
CA ASP A 147 7.70 -1.37 -4.75
C ASP A 147 7.75 -1.50 -6.28
N GLU A 148 8.45 -0.57 -6.91
CA GLU A 148 8.63 -0.53 -8.36
C GLU A 148 9.20 -1.85 -8.89
N LEU A 149 8.52 -2.44 -9.88
CA LEU A 149 8.87 -3.71 -10.52
C LEU A 149 9.07 -4.87 -9.52
N ALA A 150 8.47 -4.78 -8.34
CA ALA A 150 8.69 -5.66 -7.21
C ALA A 150 10.14 -5.73 -6.67
N TYR A 151 11.07 -4.89 -7.14
CA TYR A 151 12.51 -5.04 -6.90
C TYR A 151 13.02 -4.36 -5.61
N SER A 152 12.36 -4.62 -4.48
CA SER A 152 12.73 -4.11 -3.16
C SER A 152 11.91 -4.80 -2.05
N ILE A 153 12.29 -4.59 -0.79
CA ILE A 153 11.57 -5.10 0.39
C ILE A 153 11.14 -4.00 1.37
N ASP A 154 11.22 -2.73 0.98
CA ASP A 154 11.01 -1.59 1.88
C ASP A 154 9.58 -1.03 1.82
N GLY A 155 8.88 -1.20 0.71
CA GLY A 155 7.57 -0.59 0.47
C GLY A 155 7.66 0.81 -0.15
N GLN A 156 8.86 1.27 -0.49
CA GLN A 156 9.11 2.59 -1.06
C GLN A 156 9.04 2.54 -2.59
N ASN A 157 8.37 3.52 -3.17
CA ASN A 157 8.23 3.66 -4.61
C ASN A 157 8.43 5.14 -4.97
N GLU A 158 9.36 5.43 -5.88
CA GLU A 158 9.69 6.82 -6.25
C GLU A 158 8.52 7.53 -6.95
N HIS A 159 7.70 6.78 -7.69
CA HIS A 159 6.56 7.31 -8.44
C HIS A 159 5.31 7.48 -7.58
N TYR A 160 5.07 6.55 -6.65
CA TYR A 160 3.83 6.48 -5.89
C TYR A 160 3.98 6.84 -4.41
N GLY A 161 5.20 6.98 -3.91
CA GLY A 161 5.53 7.27 -2.52
C GLY A 161 5.66 6.00 -1.68
N THR A 162 5.31 6.10 -0.40
CA THR A 162 5.40 4.97 0.55
C THR A 162 4.12 4.91 1.37
N PRO A 163 3.43 3.75 1.41
CA PRO A 163 2.31 3.54 2.31
C PRO A 163 2.71 3.79 3.77
N ILE A 164 1.76 4.25 4.58
CA ILE A 164 1.96 4.45 6.02
C ILE A 164 1.81 3.10 6.70
N ASN A 165 2.82 2.67 7.45
CA ASN A 165 2.73 1.47 8.28
C ASN A 165 1.76 1.73 9.44
N PRO A 166 0.61 1.03 9.52
CA PRO A 166 -0.36 1.28 10.57
C PRO A 166 0.08 0.74 11.93
N ALA A 167 1.06 -0.17 12.00
CA ALA A 167 1.56 -0.67 13.27
C ALA A 167 2.64 0.25 13.89
N ALA A 168 3.33 1.04 13.07
CA ALA A 168 4.33 2.02 13.47
C ALA A 168 4.52 3.09 12.36
N ASP A 169 3.79 4.20 12.44
CA ASP A 169 3.62 5.19 11.37
C ASP A 169 4.92 5.86 10.87
N LYS A 170 5.93 6.00 11.73
CA LYS A 170 7.27 6.51 11.40
C LYS A 170 8.18 5.48 10.75
N ARG A 171 7.77 4.20 10.69
CA ARG A 171 8.57 3.09 10.18
C ARG A 171 8.04 2.61 8.82
N LEU A 172 8.89 1.89 8.10
CA LEU A 172 8.52 1.34 6.80
C LEU A 172 7.40 0.28 6.92
N PRO A 173 6.48 0.20 5.94
CA PRO A 173 5.51 -0.89 5.89
C PRO A 173 6.13 -2.21 5.41
N GLY A 174 7.34 -2.16 4.82
CA GLY A 174 7.96 -3.31 4.16
C GLY A 174 7.36 -3.53 2.76
N GLY A 175 7.95 -4.41 1.98
CA GLY A 175 7.56 -4.67 0.60
C GLY A 175 8.11 -5.99 0.06
N SER A 176 7.90 -6.33 -1.22
CA SER A 176 7.26 -5.47 -2.23
C SER A 176 5.73 -5.41 -2.20
N SER A 177 5.04 -6.27 -1.46
CA SER A 177 3.57 -6.24 -1.33
C SER A 177 3.07 -5.28 -0.23
N SER A 178 3.59 -4.06 -0.23
CA SER A 178 3.38 -3.08 0.84
C SER A 178 1.91 -2.69 1.04
N GLY A 179 1.22 -2.33 -0.05
CA GLY A 179 -0.19 -1.92 0.03
C GLY A 179 -1.12 -3.06 0.46
N SER A 180 -0.83 -4.31 0.08
CA SER A 180 -1.61 -5.48 0.50
C SER A 180 -1.58 -5.64 2.02
N ALA A 181 -0.39 -5.56 2.63
CA ALA A 181 -0.24 -5.69 4.08
C ALA A 181 -0.89 -4.52 4.83
N VAL A 182 -0.66 -3.27 4.37
CA VAL A 182 -1.25 -2.08 4.99
C VAL A 182 -2.78 -2.11 4.93
N ALA A 183 -3.36 -2.49 3.79
CA ALA A 183 -4.81 -2.59 3.64
C ALA A 183 -5.43 -3.61 4.61
N VAL A 184 -4.80 -4.77 4.79
CA VAL A 184 -5.25 -5.81 5.74
C VAL A 184 -5.09 -5.34 7.19
N ALA A 185 -3.92 -4.79 7.54
CA ALA A 185 -3.64 -4.31 8.89
C ALA A 185 -4.66 -3.25 9.32
N SER A 186 -4.86 -2.24 8.47
CA SER A 186 -5.79 -1.13 8.70
C SER A 186 -7.27 -1.46 8.45
N ARG A 187 -7.62 -2.69 8.00
CA ARG A 187 -8.99 -3.06 7.57
C ARG A 187 -9.61 -2.06 6.58
N LEU A 188 -8.80 -1.53 5.67
CA LEU A 188 -9.31 -0.55 4.70
C LEU A 188 -10.37 -1.20 3.83
N ARG A 189 -11.51 -0.51 3.62
CA ARG A 189 -12.64 -1.03 2.82
C ARG A 189 -13.21 -2.36 3.34
N ASP A 190 -13.08 -2.61 4.65
CA ASP A 190 -13.39 -3.89 5.30
C ASP A 190 -12.61 -5.07 4.70
N CYS A 191 -11.37 -4.82 4.25
CA CYS A 191 -10.49 -5.86 3.72
C CYS A 191 -10.18 -6.92 4.79
N ASP A 192 -10.44 -8.19 4.48
CA ASP A 192 -10.19 -9.34 5.34
C ASP A 192 -8.82 -9.99 5.07
N PHE A 193 -8.42 -10.03 3.80
CA PHE A 193 -7.16 -10.61 3.35
C PHE A 193 -6.61 -9.91 2.10
N GLY A 194 -5.30 -10.01 1.89
CA GLY A 194 -4.62 -9.36 0.77
C GLY A 194 -3.79 -10.37 0.00
N ILE A 195 -3.73 -10.23 -1.32
CA ILE A 195 -2.89 -11.07 -2.19
C ILE A 195 -1.64 -10.29 -2.61
N GLY A 196 -0.50 -10.97 -2.59
CA GLY A 196 0.80 -10.44 -2.96
C GLY A 196 1.67 -11.47 -3.66
N THR A 197 2.94 -11.12 -3.84
CA THR A 197 3.97 -12.02 -4.38
C THR A 197 5.18 -11.99 -3.48
N ASP A 198 5.83 -13.13 -3.29
CA ASP A 198 7.01 -13.32 -2.44
C ASP A 198 8.10 -14.05 -3.22
N SER A 199 9.02 -13.30 -3.83
CA SER A 199 10.20 -13.86 -4.50
C SER A 199 11.38 -13.97 -3.54
N ALA A 200 11.59 -12.94 -2.71
CA ALA A 200 12.70 -12.83 -1.74
C ALA A 200 12.26 -12.47 -0.31
N GLY A 201 10.96 -12.51 0.00
CA GLY A 201 10.38 -12.03 1.26
C GLY A 201 9.24 -11.03 1.11
N SER A 202 8.78 -10.79 -0.13
CA SER A 202 7.86 -9.70 -0.44
C SER A 202 6.44 -9.82 0.15
N VAL A 203 6.10 -10.96 0.75
CA VAL A 203 4.93 -11.13 1.63
C VAL A 203 5.35 -11.15 3.11
N ARG A 204 6.41 -11.90 3.43
CA ARG A 204 6.86 -12.10 4.82
C ARG A 204 7.32 -10.81 5.51
N VAL A 205 8.09 -9.96 4.82
CA VAL A 205 8.59 -8.69 5.37
C VAL A 205 7.46 -7.72 5.69
N PRO A 206 6.57 -7.37 4.73
CA PRO A 206 5.48 -6.46 5.06
C PRO A 206 4.47 -7.05 6.06
N ALA A 207 4.31 -8.37 6.11
CA ALA A 207 3.51 -9.02 7.14
C ALA A 207 4.10 -8.79 8.54
N ALA A 208 5.40 -9.06 8.69
CA ALA A 208 6.15 -8.82 9.92
C ALA A 208 6.06 -7.36 10.36
N TYR A 209 6.33 -6.42 9.45
CA TYR A 209 6.37 -4.99 9.78
C TYR A 209 5.00 -4.37 10.06
N CYS A 210 3.96 -4.79 9.35
CA CYS A 210 2.60 -4.27 9.54
C CYS A 210 1.82 -5.02 10.63
N GLY A 211 2.40 -6.09 11.21
CA GLY A 211 1.75 -6.84 12.28
C GLY A 211 0.53 -7.65 11.81
N VAL A 212 0.65 -8.32 10.67
CA VAL A 212 -0.39 -9.21 10.12
C VAL A 212 0.20 -10.57 9.80
N TYR A 213 -0.65 -11.59 9.67
CA TYR A 213 -0.19 -12.89 9.17
C TYR A 213 0.21 -12.75 7.71
N GLY A 214 1.31 -13.41 7.33
CA GLY A 214 1.74 -13.52 5.94
C GLY A 214 2.10 -14.96 5.64
N PHE A 215 1.68 -15.47 4.48
CA PHE A 215 2.00 -16.82 4.04
C PHE A 215 2.62 -16.81 2.65
N ARG A 216 3.81 -17.40 2.56
CA ARG A 216 4.46 -17.80 1.32
C ARG A 216 4.24 -19.32 1.18
N PRO A 217 3.50 -19.81 0.17
CA PRO A 217 3.40 -21.23 -0.08
C PRO A 217 4.70 -21.80 -0.68
N SER A 218 4.77 -23.11 -0.82
CA SER A 218 5.77 -23.78 -1.63
C SER A 218 5.69 -23.25 -3.06
N HIS A 219 6.85 -23.06 -3.70
CA HIS A 219 6.93 -22.55 -5.06
C HIS A 219 6.16 -23.49 -6.02
N GLY A 220 5.35 -22.89 -6.90
CA GLY A 220 4.54 -23.63 -7.88
C GLY A 220 3.19 -24.17 -7.37
N MET A 221 2.90 -24.13 -6.07
CA MET A 221 1.63 -24.65 -5.53
C MET A 221 0.43 -23.77 -5.84
N VAL A 222 0.65 -22.46 -5.98
CA VAL A 222 -0.37 -21.48 -6.36
C VAL A 222 -0.02 -20.91 -7.73
N SER A 223 -1.01 -20.86 -8.62
CA SER A 223 -0.80 -20.41 -10.00
C SER A 223 -0.35 -18.95 -10.07
N THR A 224 0.72 -18.70 -10.82
CA THR A 224 1.19 -17.35 -11.19
C THR A 224 0.59 -16.86 -12.52
N LYS A 225 -0.36 -17.59 -13.11
CA LYS A 225 -0.95 -17.20 -14.41
C LYS A 225 -1.66 -15.85 -14.31
N GLY A 226 -1.22 -14.88 -15.11
CA GLY A 226 -1.69 -13.50 -15.07
C GLY A 226 -1.03 -12.64 -13.99
N CYS A 227 0.06 -13.10 -13.38
CA CYS A 227 1.01 -12.28 -12.65
C CYS A 227 2.16 -11.91 -13.60
N GLN A 228 2.70 -10.70 -13.49
CA GLN A 228 3.94 -10.37 -14.20
C GLN A 228 5.11 -11.19 -13.67
N ASP A 229 5.94 -11.66 -14.59
CA ASP A 229 7.19 -12.34 -14.27
C ASP A 229 8.19 -11.34 -13.68
N PHE A 230 8.81 -11.70 -12.57
CA PHE A 230 9.88 -10.94 -11.94
C PHE A 230 11.13 -11.81 -11.80
N ALA A 231 11.04 -12.93 -11.10
CA ALA A 231 12.07 -13.96 -11.03
C ALA A 231 11.38 -15.32 -11.02
N LYS A 232 11.10 -15.86 -12.21
CA LYS A 232 10.14 -16.94 -12.42
C LYS A 232 10.35 -18.17 -11.53
N THR A 233 11.59 -18.53 -11.23
CA THR A 233 11.91 -19.70 -10.40
C THR A 233 11.80 -19.42 -8.88
N PHE A 234 11.47 -18.19 -8.51
CA PHE A 234 11.27 -17.71 -7.14
C PHE A 234 9.85 -17.19 -6.90
N ASP A 235 9.23 -16.61 -7.93
CA ASP A 235 7.95 -15.94 -7.87
C ASP A 235 6.87 -16.86 -7.32
N THR A 236 6.32 -16.45 -6.19
CA THR A 236 5.33 -17.22 -5.45
C THR A 236 4.19 -16.31 -5.05
N VAL A 237 2.97 -16.65 -5.43
CA VAL A 237 1.77 -15.93 -4.97
C VAL A 237 1.55 -16.25 -3.50
N GLY A 238 1.58 -15.23 -2.65
CA GLY A 238 1.34 -15.35 -1.22
C GLY A 238 0.21 -14.44 -0.76
N TRP A 239 -0.19 -14.57 0.49
CA TRP A 239 -1.32 -13.80 1.01
C TRP A 239 -1.12 -13.37 2.46
N PHE A 240 -1.90 -12.35 2.83
CA PHE A 240 -1.94 -11.73 4.13
C PHE A 240 -3.31 -11.91 4.74
N ALA A 241 -3.39 -12.06 6.06
CA ALA A 241 -4.66 -12.02 6.76
C ALA A 241 -4.48 -11.42 8.16
N LYS A 242 -5.55 -10.83 8.70
CA LYS A 242 -5.50 -10.32 10.08
C LYS A 242 -5.60 -11.43 11.12
N GLY A 243 -6.27 -12.53 10.79
CA GLY A 243 -6.43 -13.69 11.66
C GLY A 243 -5.94 -14.97 11.00
N SER A 244 -5.45 -15.90 11.82
CA SER A 244 -4.96 -17.20 11.38
C SER A 244 -6.04 -18.06 10.71
N LYS A 245 -7.30 -17.95 11.15
CA LYS A 245 -8.44 -18.63 10.51
C LYS A 245 -8.60 -18.20 9.05
N THR A 246 -8.67 -16.90 8.79
CA THR A 246 -8.78 -16.36 7.43
C THR A 246 -7.57 -16.74 6.58
N LEU A 247 -6.36 -16.71 7.17
CA LEU A 247 -5.14 -17.16 6.49
C LEU A 247 -5.27 -18.60 6.00
N LYS A 248 -5.75 -19.50 6.88
CA LYS A 248 -5.98 -20.91 6.57
C LYS A 248 -7.11 -21.12 5.57
N ASP A 249 -8.23 -20.43 5.71
CA ASP A 249 -9.37 -20.55 4.80
C ASP A 249 -9.01 -20.16 3.37
N VAL A 250 -8.20 -19.10 3.20
CA VAL A 250 -7.63 -18.72 1.91
C VAL A 250 -6.71 -19.83 1.40
N GLY A 251 -5.82 -20.37 2.24
CA GLY A 251 -4.95 -21.48 1.86
C GLY A 251 -5.71 -22.73 1.42
N ASP A 252 -6.82 -23.07 2.08
CA ASP A 252 -7.65 -24.22 1.70
C ASP A 252 -8.33 -24.06 0.32
N VAL A 253 -8.51 -22.82 -0.15
CA VAL A 253 -8.99 -22.51 -1.51
C VAL A 253 -7.85 -22.50 -2.52
N LEU A 254 -6.70 -21.92 -2.16
CA LEU A 254 -5.61 -21.65 -3.08
C LEU A 254 -4.68 -22.83 -3.31
N LEU A 255 -4.49 -23.67 -2.30
CA LEU A 255 -3.59 -24.80 -2.36
C LEU A 255 -4.31 -26.01 -2.94
N LYS A 256 -3.66 -26.64 -3.93
CA LYS A 256 -4.11 -27.95 -4.40
C LYS A 256 -4.17 -28.95 -3.23
N PRO A 257 -5.06 -29.95 -3.26
CA PRO A 257 -4.93 -31.12 -2.39
C PRO A 257 -3.49 -31.62 -2.44
N ALA A 258 -2.91 -31.87 -1.27
CA ALA A 258 -1.62 -32.54 -1.24
C ALA A 258 -1.81 -33.94 -1.85
N ASP A 259 -0.77 -34.45 -2.49
CA ASP A 259 -0.67 -35.88 -2.68
C ASP A 259 -0.49 -36.49 -1.29
N ASP A 260 -1.60 -36.90 -0.68
CA ASP A 260 -1.61 -37.44 0.69
C ASP A 260 -0.76 -38.72 0.79
N GLU A 261 -0.52 -39.43 -0.32
CA GLU A 261 0.38 -40.60 -0.34
C GLU A 261 1.86 -40.18 -0.27
N LYS A 262 2.23 -39.07 -0.92
CA LYS A 262 3.62 -38.59 -0.98
C LYS A 262 4.00 -37.64 0.17
N TYR A 263 3.07 -36.81 0.62
CA TYR A 263 3.32 -35.70 1.56
C TYR A 263 2.33 -35.64 2.72
N GLY A 264 1.53 -36.69 2.96
CA GLY A 264 0.41 -36.77 3.92
C GLY A 264 0.70 -36.56 5.41
N ILE A 265 1.76 -35.83 5.74
CA ILE A 265 2.05 -35.35 7.08
C ILE A 265 1.01 -34.30 7.46
N LYS A 266 0.18 -34.66 8.42
CA LYS A 266 -0.85 -33.79 8.98
C LYS A 266 -0.33 -32.94 10.14
N GLU A 267 0.76 -33.36 10.78
CA GLU A 267 1.34 -32.74 11.97
C GLU A 267 2.87 -32.72 11.91
N PRO A 268 3.53 -31.65 12.37
CA PRO A 268 4.97 -31.63 12.57
C PRO A 268 5.48 -32.84 13.37
N LYS A 269 6.59 -33.43 12.94
CA LYS A 269 7.33 -34.45 13.72
C LYS A 269 8.13 -33.82 14.85
N GLN A 270 8.74 -32.67 14.57
CA GLN A 270 9.58 -31.92 15.51
C GLN A 270 9.71 -30.46 15.09
N PHE A 271 10.18 -29.63 16.02
CA PHE A 271 10.57 -28.26 15.74
C PHE A 271 12.08 -28.09 15.89
N ALA A 272 12.69 -27.23 15.08
CA ALA A 272 14.10 -26.86 15.22
C ALA A 272 14.28 -25.34 15.22
N ILE A 273 15.00 -24.83 16.21
CA ILE A 273 15.28 -23.40 16.38
C ILE A 273 16.54 -23.05 15.61
N LEU A 274 16.48 -22.04 14.72
CA LEU A 274 17.65 -21.57 13.99
C LEU A 274 18.49 -20.61 14.83
N THR A 275 19.49 -21.14 15.53
CA THR A 275 20.28 -20.40 16.52
C THR A 275 21.16 -19.31 15.93
N ASP A 276 21.61 -19.49 14.69
CA ASP A 276 22.33 -18.49 13.89
C ASP A 276 21.44 -17.27 13.61
N LEU A 277 20.19 -17.47 13.21
CA LEU A 277 19.23 -16.37 13.01
C LEU A 277 18.82 -15.69 14.32
N MET A 278 18.71 -16.45 15.41
CA MET A 278 18.46 -15.88 16.75
C MET A 278 19.57 -14.93 17.17
N LYS A 279 20.84 -15.29 16.94
CA LYS A 279 21.99 -14.41 17.22
C LYS A 279 21.98 -13.13 16.39
N LEU A 280 21.44 -13.19 15.17
CA LEU A 280 21.34 -12.03 14.29
C LEU A 280 20.16 -11.10 14.64
N ALA A 281 19.10 -11.61 15.27
CA ALA A 281 17.93 -10.84 15.61
C ALA A 281 18.17 -9.90 16.80
N ASP A 282 17.39 -8.82 16.89
CA ASP A 282 17.35 -7.99 18.07
C ASP A 282 16.84 -8.79 19.30
N PRO A 283 17.12 -8.32 20.54
CA PRO A 283 16.75 -9.06 21.74
C PRO A 283 15.25 -9.36 21.86
N GLN A 284 14.39 -8.45 21.37
CA GLN A 284 12.93 -8.62 21.43
C GLN A 284 12.43 -9.65 20.41
N GLY A 285 13.02 -9.68 19.21
CA GLY A 285 12.75 -10.69 18.18
C GLY A 285 13.18 -12.08 18.64
N SER A 286 14.33 -12.18 19.31
CA SER A 286 14.76 -13.42 19.97
C SER A 286 13.81 -13.84 21.09
N ALA A 287 13.35 -12.91 21.93
CA ALA A 287 12.35 -13.20 22.96
C ALA A 287 11.00 -13.65 22.38
N ALA A 288 10.65 -13.16 21.19
CA ALA A 288 9.45 -13.55 20.42
C ALA A 288 9.43 -15.04 20.12
N VAL A 289 10.55 -15.57 19.64
CA VAL A 289 10.69 -17.01 19.39
C VAL A 289 10.65 -17.79 20.70
N ALA A 290 11.26 -17.32 21.79
CA ALA A 290 11.18 -18.01 23.08
C ALA A 290 9.74 -18.09 23.62
N SER A 291 8.96 -17.02 23.44
CA SER A 291 7.54 -16.96 23.82
C SER A 291 6.71 -17.92 22.97
N ALA A 292 7.00 -17.96 21.66
CA ALA A 292 6.40 -18.92 20.74
C ALA A 292 6.68 -20.37 21.10
N LEU A 293 7.92 -20.68 21.46
CA LEU A 293 8.30 -22.03 21.87
C LEU A 293 7.58 -22.48 23.13
N LYS A 294 7.35 -21.57 24.10
CA LYS A 294 6.51 -21.88 25.25
C LYS A 294 5.08 -22.24 24.81
N ALA A 295 4.49 -21.47 23.89
CA ALA A 295 3.18 -21.80 23.31
C ALA A 295 3.13 -23.18 22.64
N PHE A 296 4.18 -23.60 21.93
CA PHE A 296 4.28 -24.97 21.41
C PHE A 296 4.41 -26.03 22.51
N GLY A 297 5.06 -25.70 23.63
CA GLY A 297 5.22 -26.58 24.78
C GLY A 297 3.97 -26.76 25.66
N TYR A 298 2.90 -25.99 25.43
CA TYR A 298 1.58 -26.21 26.06
C TYR A 298 0.67 -27.15 25.24
N ASP A 299 1.07 -27.51 24.02
CA ASP A 299 0.44 -28.60 23.27
C ASP A 299 1.21 -29.89 23.60
N ASP A 300 0.60 -30.77 24.41
CA ASP A 300 1.20 -32.03 24.91
C ASP A 300 1.88 -32.88 23.81
N ARG A 301 1.46 -32.71 22.54
CA ARG A 301 2.06 -33.40 21.39
C ARG A 301 3.52 -33.02 21.12
N TYR A 302 3.96 -31.84 21.57
CA TYR A 302 5.25 -31.24 21.21
C TYR A 302 6.18 -30.99 22.39
N ALA A 303 5.74 -31.23 23.62
CA ALA A 303 6.60 -31.22 24.80
C ALA A 303 7.80 -32.16 24.59
N GLY A 304 9.03 -31.61 24.63
CA GLY A 304 10.27 -32.37 24.44
C GLY A 304 10.70 -32.64 22.99
N LYS A 305 10.02 -32.09 21.96
CA LYS A 305 10.34 -32.28 20.53
C LYS A 305 10.98 -31.07 19.85
N VAL A 306 11.74 -30.28 20.60
CA VAL A 306 12.37 -29.04 20.13
C VAL A 306 13.89 -29.19 20.14
N SER A 307 14.52 -29.05 18.96
CA SER A 307 15.97 -29.08 18.78
C SER A 307 16.53 -27.68 18.45
N LYS A 308 17.85 -27.55 18.50
CA LYS A 308 18.58 -26.35 18.07
C LYS A 308 19.41 -26.69 16.83
N LEU A 309 19.42 -25.80 15.85
CA LEU A 309 20.14 -25.95 14.60
C LEU A 309 20.89 -24.65 14.27
N ASP A 310 22.16 -24.76 13.92
CA ASP A 310 22.88 -23.71 13.20
C ASP A 310 22.80 -24.05 11.71
N LEU A 311 21.91 -23.38 10.98
CA LEU A 311 21.58 -23.77 9.61
C LEU A 311 22.71 -23.42 8.65
N GLY A 312 23.31 -22.24 8.82
CA GLY A 312 24.44 -21.78 8.03
C GLY A 312 25.61 -22.77 8.09
N GLU A 313 26.03 -23.15 9.29
CA GLU A 313 27.13 -24.11 9.47
C GLU A 313 26.75 -25.51 8.95
N ARG A 314 25.50 -25.96 9.19
CA ARG A 314 25.02 -27.24 8.67
C ARG A 314 25.07 -27.29 7.13
N LEU A 315 24.65 -26.23 6.46
CA LEU A 315 24.66 -26.16 5.00
C LEU A 315 26.09 -26.02 4.45
N LYS A 316 26.97 -25.24 5.09
CA LYS A 316 28.40 -25.19 4.71
C LYS A 316 29.07 -26.55 4.84
N MET A 317 28.73 -27.30 5.88
CA MET A 317 29.26 -28.64 6.10
C MET A 317 28.76 -29.60 5.03
N LEU A 318 27.48 -29.56 4.65
CA LEU A 318 26.87 -30.59 3.79
C LEU A 318 26.90 -30.27 2.29
N CYS A 319 26.90 -28.99 1.89
CA CYS A 319 26.91 -28.59 0.48
C CYS A 319 28.36 -28.43 -0.03
N PRO A 320 28.82 -29.24 -1.00
CA PRO A 320 30.18 -29.13 -1.54
C PRO A 320 30.53 -27.73 -2.02
N SER A 321 29.62 -27.06 -2.74
CA SER A 321 29.84 -25.72 -3.28
C SER A 321 29.92 -24.62 -2.21
N LEU A 322 29.45 -24.86 -0.99
CA LEU A 322 29.59 -23.92 0.14
C LEU A 322 30.82 -24.23 1.00
N ARG A 323 31.19 -25.51 1.09
CA ARG A 323 32.31 -25.97 1.93
C ARG A 323 33.66 -25.42 1.47
N THR A 324 33.80 -25.20 0.17
CA THR A 324 35.05 -24.72 -0.46
C THR A 324 35.19 -23.20 -0.43
N ASP A 325 34.20 -22.45 0.10
CA ASP A 325 34.28 -21.00 0.18
C ASP A 325 35.33 -20.53 1.21
N THR A 326 36.21 -19.64 0.78
CA THR A 326 37.31 -19.07 1.59
C THR A 326 37.10 -17.60 1.95
N SER A 327 35.92 -17.04 1.66
CA SER A 327 35.65 -15.60 1.81
C SER A 327 35.47 -15.15 3.27
N GLY A 328 35.43 -16.09 4.22
CA GLY A 328 35.15 -15.83 5.63
C GLY A 328 33.66 -15.62 5.94
N LYS A 329 32.78 -15.67 4.93
CA LYS A 329 31.33 -15.52 5.10
C LYS A 329 30.71 -16.70 5.83
N THR A 330 29.66 -16.41 6.59
CA THR A 330 28.79 -17.41 7.20
C THR A 330 27.95 -18.14 6.14
N GLY A 331 27.41 -19.31 6.48
CA GLY A 331 26.58 -20.07 5.52
C GLY A 331 25.33 -19.29 5.08
N LEU A 332 24.70 -18.55 6.00
CA LEU A 332 23.54 -17.72 5.70
C LEU A 332 23.86 -16.58 4.72
N GLU A 333 25.02 -15.93 4.86
CA GLU A 333 25.48 -14.91 3.93
C GLU A 333 25.75 -15.47 2.54
N LEU A 334 26.37 -16.65 2.47
CA LEU A 334 26.59 -17.33 1.18
C LEU A 334 25.27 -17.64 0.49
N ILE A 335 24.30 -18.24 1.19
CA ILE A 335 22.99 -18.57 0.62
C ILE A 335 22.26 -17.31 0.17
N ARG A 336 22.28 -16.24 0.97
CA ARG A 336 21.75 -14.93 0.59
C ARG A 336 22.37 -14.43 -0.71
N ASP A 337 23.69 -14.44 -0.81
CA ASP A 337 24.41 -13.91 -1.96
C ASP A 337 24.11 -14.72 -3.23
N LYS A 338 24.08 -16.06 -3.12
CA LYS A 338 23.71 -16.95 -4.24
C LYS A 338 22.26 -16.75 -4.67
N MET A 339 21.33 -16.60 -3.72
CA MET A 339 19.94 -16.27 -4.01
C MET A 339 19.85 -14.93 -4.77
N HIS A 340 20.51 -13.89 -4.27
CA HIS A 340 20.50 -12.57 -4.89
C HIS A 340 21.05 -12.57 -6.32
N ALA A 341 22.16 -13.27 -6.55
CA ALA A 341 22.75 -13.37 -7.87
C ALA A 341 21.83 -14.14 -8.84
N THR A 342 21.32 -15.30 -8.42
CA THR A 342 20.41 -16.12 -9.24
C THR A 342 19.16 -15.33 -9.64
N MET A 343 18.55 -14.67 -8.66
CA MET A 343 17.36 -13.86 -8.85
C MET A 343 17.64 -12.63 -9.71
N GLY A 344 18.79 -11.97 -9.50
CA GLY A 344 19.21 -10.82 -10.29
C GLY A 344 19.23 -11.13 -11.79
N PHE A 345 19.84 -12.25 -12.18
CA PHE A 345 19.87 -12.71 -13.57
C PHE A 345 18.46 -12.89 -14.14
N GLU A 346 17.58 -13.61 -13.42
CA GLU A 346 16.19 -13.84 -13.87
C GLU A 346 15.39 -12.54 -14.00
N ILE A 347 15.60 -11.58 -13.09
CA ILE A 347 14.96 -10.26 -13.16
C ILE A 347 15.41 -9.49 -14.39
N HIS A 348 16.72 -9.51 -14.68
CA HIS A 348 17.24 -8.85 -15.87
C HIS A 348 16.61 -9.43 -17.14
N GLU A 349 16.55 -10.75 -17.27
CA GLU A 349 15.93 -11.39 -18.43
C GLU A 349 14.43 -11.12 -18.51
N ALA A 350 13.70 -11.15 -17.40
CA ALA A 350 12.27 -10.84 -17.37
C ALA A 350 11.96 -9.39 -17.79
N LEU A 351 12.85 -8.45 -17.49
CA LEU A 351 12.68 -7.02 -17.77
C LEU A 351 13.32 -6.57 -19.10
N LYS A 352 14.01 -7.46 -19.82
CA LYS A 352 14.84 -7.11 -20.99
C LYS A 352 14.12 -6.27 -22.06
N GLU A 353 12.91 -6.66 -22.44
CA GLU A 353 12.10 -5.91 -23.42
C GLU A 353 11.69 -4.53 -22.89
N PHE A 354 11.36 -4.45 -21.60
CA PHE A 354 10.99 -3.19 -20.96
C PHE A 354 12.20 -2.24 -20.87
N LEU A 355 13.39 -2.76 -20.56
CA LEU A 355 14.61 -1.97 -20.55
C LEU A 355 14.96 -1.43 -21.94
N ALA A 356 14.83 -2.26 -22.99
CA ALA A 356 15.01 -1.81 -24.37
C ALA A 356 13.99 -0.72 -24.78
N PHE A 357 12.75 -0.82 -24.29
CA PHE A 357 11.74 0.23 -24.48
C PHE A 357 12.16 1.55 -23.83
N LEU A 358 12.69 1.53 -22.61
CA LEU A 358 13.17 2.75 -21.93
C LEU A 358 14.37 3.36 -22.66
N GLU A 359 15.33 2.55 -23.08
CA GLU A 359 16.52 3.02 -23.84
C GLU A 359 16.12 3.70 -25.16
N LYS A 360 15.11 3.19 -25.85
CA LYS A 360 14.56 3.80 -27.07
C LYS A 360 13.96 5.18 -26.78
N GLN A 361 13.22 5.33 -25.69
CA GLN A 361 12.64 6.63 -25.30
C GLN A 361 13.73 7.64 -24.94
N ASP A 362 14.75 7.23 -24.19
CA ASP A 362 15.89 8.06 -23.83
C ASP A 362 16.65 8.56 -25.06
N GLY A 363 16.84 7.67 -26.05
CA GLY A 363 17.48 8.01 -27.33
C GLY A 363 16.66 8.98 -28.18
N SER A 364 15.32 8.84 -28.21
CA SER A 364 14.45 9.79 -28.91
C SER A 364 14.42 11.17 -28.24
N ASP A 365 14.44 11.22 -26.90
CA ASP A 365 14.46 12.47 -26.13
C ASP A 365 15.80 13.20 -26.33
N GLN A 366 16.92 12.46 -26.36
CA GLN A 366 18.23 13.01 -26.71
C GLN A 366 18.30 13.51 -28.16
N ALA A 367 17.72 12.81 -29.14
CA ALA A 367 17.67 13.27 -30.53
C ALA A 367 16.87 14.59 -30.68
N THR A 368 15.76 14.75 -29.95
CA THR A 368 15.02 16.02 -29.91
C THR A 368 15.76 17.14 -29.17
N ALA A 369 16.50 16.83 -28.11
CA ALA A 369 17.32 17.81 -27.38
C ALA A 369 18.56 18.25 -28.17
N THR A 370 19.15 17.35 -28.98
CA THR A 370 20.33 17.65 -29.82
C THR A 370 19.98 18.58 -30.97
N ALA A 371 18.71 18.66 -31.40
CA ALA A 371 18.23 19.68 -32.33
C ALA A 371 18.15 21.09 -31.71
N THR A 372 18.30 21.23 -30.38
CA THR A 372 18.15 22.52 -29.68
C THR A 372 19.37 22.95 -28.85
N ALA A 373 20.44 22.15 -28.76
CA ALA A 373 21.60 22.49 -27.93
C ALA A 373 22.94 22.12 -28.60
N THR A 374 23.53 23.10 -29.27
CA THR A 374 24.99 23.14 -29.47
C THR A 374 25.62 23.69 -28.19
N ILE A 375 26.74 23.10 -27.78
CA ILE A 375 27.69 23.49 -26.71
C ILE A 375 27.34 22.99 -25.29
N SER A 376 27.99 21.90 -24.85
CA SER A 376 28.90 21.89 -23.67
C SER A 376 29.25 20.48 -23.19
N ASN A 377 30.56 20.23 -23.19
CA ASN A 377 31.43 19.25 -22.55
C ASN A 377 30.92 18.07 -21.69
N LYS A 378 31.51 16.92 -22.08
CA LYS A 378 31.72 15.64 -21.36
C LYS A 378 31.92 15.78 -19.85
N THR A 379 30.98 15.19 -19.10
CA THR A 379 31.24 14.60 -17.78
C THR A 379 30.61 13.21 -17.79
N THR A 380 31.33 12.19 -17.29
CA THR A 380 30.92 10.78 -17.25
C THR A 380 29.75 10.60 -16.27
N THR A 381 28.53 10.87 -16.72
CA THR A 381 27.31 10.57 -15.98
C THR A 381 26.96 9.11 -16.17
N THR A 382 26.89 8.36 -15.08
CA THR A 382 26.13 7.11 -14.97
C THR A 382 24.76 7.35 -15.59
N THR A 383 24.49 6.74 -16.74
CA THR A 383 23.22 6.86 -17.46
C THR A 383 22.14 6.24 -16.57
N THR A 384 21.46 7.10 -15.81
CA THR A 384 20.21 6.71 -15.15
C THR A 384 19.21 6.52 -16.27
N THR A 385 18.84 5.28 -16.57
CA THR A 385 17.76 4.99 -17.51
C THR A 385 16.54 5.80 -17.07
N SER A 386 16.08 6.72 -17.91
CA SER A 386 15.02 7.63 -17.46
C SER A 386 13.74 6.84 -17.20
N GLY A 387 13.03 7.19 -16.12
CA GLY A 387 11.77 6.53 -15.76
C GLY A 387 11.85 5.34 -14.81
N LEU A 388 13.04 4.90 -14.39
CA LEU A 388 13.23 3.99 -13.25
C LEU A 388 13.62 4.75 -11.98
N GLY A 389 13.18 4.27 -10.82
CA GLY A 389 13.66 4.77 -9.55
C GLY A 389 15.13 4.42 -9.30
N LYS A 390 15.86 5.30 -8.60
CA LYS A 390 17.33 5.21 -8.42
C LYS A 390 17.81 3.83 -7.97
N PHE A 391 17.18 3.28 -6.94
CA PHE A 391 17.56 1.97 -6.38
C PHE A 391 17.19 0.80 -7.28
N THR A 392 16.12 0.92 -8.06
CA THR A 392 15.71 -0.12 -9.02
C THR A 392 16.71 -0.17 -10.17
N ALA A 393 17.03 0.99 -10.75
CA ALA A 393 18.04 1.12 -11.81
C ALA A 393 19.40 0.54 -11.39
N GLN A 394 19.90 0.89 -10.20
CA GLN A 394 21.18 0.39 -9.70
C GLN A 394 21.22 -1.14 -9.57
N ARG A 395 20.10 -1.76 -9.17
CA ARG A 395 20.02 -3.21 -9.04
C ARG A 395 19.95 -3.92 -10.38
N ILE A 396 19.23 -3.36 -11.34
CA ILE A 396 19.21 -3.85 -12.72
C ILE A 396 20.62 -3.79 -13.32
N GLU A 397 21.35 -2.69 -13.10
CA GLU A 397 22.72 -2.55 -13.58
C GLU A 397 23.69 -3.55 -12.94
N ASN A 398 23.48 -3.91 -11.68
CA ASN A 398 24.25 -4.98 -11.04
C ASN A 398 23.88 -6.37 -11.58
N ALA A 399 22.59 -6.59 -11.89
CA ALA A 399 22.11 -7.86 -12.45
C ALA A 399 22.66 -8.13 -13.86
N LYS A 400 22.86 -7.09 -14.68
CA LYS A 400 23.48 -7.19 -16.02
C LYS A 400 24.87 -7.82 -16.03
N LYS A 401 25.59 -7.76 -14.90
CA LYS A 401 26.97 -8.27 -14.76
C LYS A 401 27.03 -9.79 -14.62
N ILE A 402 25.90 -10.45 -14.38
CA ILE A 402 25.82 -11.88 -14.17
C ILE A 402 25.69 -12.56 -15.53
N THR A 403 26.63 -13.45 -15.86
CA THR A 403 26.60 -14.15 -17.14
C THR A 403 25.66 -15.35 -17.09
N GLU A 404 25.26 -15.85 -18.26
CA GLU A 404 24.50 -17.10 -18.36
C GLU A 404 25.25 -18.28 -17.73
N GLN A 405 26.58 -18.32 -17.89
CA GLN A 405 27.43 -19.34 -17.27
C GLN A 405 27.43 -19.23 -15.74
N ASP A 406 27.45 -18.01 -15.19
CA ASP A 406 27.31 -17.79 -13.74
C ASP A 406 25.96 -18.30 -13.26
N TYR A 407 24.88 -18.00 -14.00
CA TYR A 407 23.53 -18.44 -13.68
C TYR A 407 23.40 -19.98 -13.68
N GLU A 408 23.94 -20.67 -14.69
CA GLU A 408 23.96 -22.14 -14.71
C GLU A 408 24.68 -22.73 -13.50
N ASN A 409 25.81 -22.14 -13.10
CA ASN A 409 26.56 -22.57 -11.92
C ASN A 409 25.76 -22.30 -10.64
N LEU A 410 25.13 -21.15 -10.52
CA LEU A 410 24.25 -20.81 -9.41
C LEU A 410 23.07 -21.78 -9.29
N MET A 411 22.50 -22.23 -10.41
CA MET A 411 21.42 -23.21 -10.42
C MET A 411 21.88 -24.60 -9.95
N LYS A 412 23.12 -25.01 -10.23
CA LYS A 412 23.72 -26.23 -9.66
C LYS A 412 23.86 -26.11 -8.14
N VAL A 413 24.41 -25.00 -7.66
CA VAL A 413 24.54 -24.70 -6.21
C VAL A 413 23.16 -24.70 -5.52
N ARG A 414 22.13 -24.19 -6.20
CA ARG A 414 20.75 -24.22 -5.72
C ARG A 414 20.22 -25.65 -5.60
N GLY A 415 20.53 -26.52 -6.55
CA GLY A 415 20.20 -27.94 -6.50
C GLY A 415 20.79 -28.62 -5.25
N GLU A 416 22.10 -28.44 -5.02
CA GLU A 416 22.79 -28.98 -3.85
C GLU A 416 22.13 -28.55 -2.54
N ILE A 417 21.86 -27.25 -2.38
CA ILE A 417 21.25 -26.70 -1.16
C ILE A 417 19.83 -27.24 -0.96
N ARG A 418 19.06 -27.41 -2.04
CA ARG A 418 17.71 -27.99 -1.97
C ARG A 418 17.73 -29.44 -1.50
N GLU A 419 18.64 -30.25 -2.03
CA GLU A 419 18.79 -31.65 -1.62
C GLU A 419 19.13 -31.76 -0.13
N VAL A 420 20.06 -30.93 0.36
CA VAL A 420 20.40 -30.91 1.78
C VAL A 420 19.23 -30.40 2.63
N MET A 421 18.51 -29.39 2.16
CA MET A 421 17.32 -28.89 2.87
C MET A 421 16.22 -29.94 2.94
N ASP A 422 15.97 -30.70 1.88
CA ASP A 422 14.98 -31.79 1.90
C ASP A 422 15.33 -32.83 2.98
N GLN A 423 16.62 -33.15 3.15
CA GLN A 423 17.09 -34.02 4.23
C GLN A 423 16.89 -33.40 5.63
N ILE A 424 17.16 -32.10 5.80
CA ILE A 424 16.97 -31.40 7.08
C ILE A 424 15.48 -31.34 7.45
N MET A 425 14.61 -31.12 6.46
CA MET A 425 13.18 -31.00 6.68
C MET A 425 12.53 -32.36 6.97
N ASP A 426 13.10 -33.48 6.49
CA ASP A 426 12.65 -34.87 6.72
C ASP A 426 11.12 -35.06 6.63
N ASN A 427 10.48 -34.27 5.75
CA ASN A 427 9.02 -34.19 5.63
C ASN A 427 8.30 -34.13 6.99
N GLY A 428 8.73 -33.25 7.91
CA GLY A 428 8.08 -33.14 9.21
C GLY A 428 8.78 -32.26 10.25
N THR A 429 10.03 -31.89 10.02
CA THR A 429 10.69 -30.82 10.78
C THR A 429 10.06 -29.48 10.39
N VAL A 430 9.73 -28.66 11.38
CA VAL A 430 9.37 -27.26 11.18
C VAL A 430 10.44 -26.38 11.82
N LEU A 431 11.04 -25.47 11.03
CA LEU A 431 12.04 -24.54 11.56
C LEU A 431 11.34 -23.32 12.16
N ILE A 432 11.81 -22.86 13.32
CA ILE A 432 11.30 -21.71 14.05
C ILE A 432 12.41 -20.66 14.22
N PHE A 433 12.12 -19.42 13.83
CA PHE A 433 13.05 -18.29 13.90
C PHE A 433 12.31 -16.95 13.76
N PRO A 434 12.91 -15.80 14.08
CA PRO A 434 12.30 -14.49 13.83
C PRO A 434 12.12 -14.28 12.33
N THR A 435 11.02 -13.71 11.85
CA THR A 435 10.84 -13.53 10.39
C THR A 435 11.83 -12.52 9.79
N VAL A 436 12.20 -11.52 10.59
CA VAL A 436 13.05 -10.37 10.22
C VAL A 436 14.00 -10.05 11.38
N PRO A 437 15.10 -9.30 11.16
CA PRO A 437 16.10 -9.04 12.19
C PRO A 437 15.59 -8.22 13.38
N GLY A 438 14.49 -7.50 13.24
CA GLY A 438 13.94 -6.64 14.28
C GLY A 438 12.76 -5.82 13.78
N VAL A 439 12.40 -4.78 14.54
CA VAL A 439 11.32 -3.85 14.16
C VAL A 439 11.59 -3.18 12.81
N ALA A 440 10.52 -2.82 12.11
CA ALA A 440 10.58 -2.17 10.81
C ALA A 440 11.50 -0.92 10.84
N PRO A 441 12.44 -0.71 9.90
CA PRO A 441 13.31 0.47 9.90
C PRO A 441 12.54 1.79 9.83
N MET A 442 13.15 2.88 10.32
CA MET A 442 12.59 4.23 10.18
C MET A 442 12.38 4.57 8.70
N ARG A 443 11.26 5.24 8.39
CA ARG A 443 10.92 5.59 7.01
C ARG A 443 11.88 6.62 6.42
N GLU A 444 12.29 7.59 7.23
CA GLU A 444 13.11 8.74 6.84
C GLU A 444 14.37 8.80 7.70
N GLY A 445 15.36 9.58 7.25
CA GLY A 445 16.59 9.85 8.01
C GLY A 445 17.63 8.73 8.02
N ARG A 446 17.51 7.72 7.16
CA ARG A 446 18.51 6.65 7.02
C ARG A 446 19.49 6.93 5.87
N SER A 447 20.75 6.60 6.06
CA SER A 447 21.77 6.62 5.00
C SER A 447 21.58 5.45 4.02
N GLU A 448 22.19 5.53 2.84
CA GLU A 448 22.14 4.43 1.86
C GLU A 448 22.82 3.17 2.42
N GLU A 449 23.91 3.33 3.18
CA GLU A 449 24.64 2.24 3.83
C GLU A 449 23.77 1.53 4.88
N GLU A 450 23.05 2.29 5.71
CA GLU A 450 22.12 1.72 6.70
C GLU A 450 21.00 0.93 6.02
N VAL A 451 20.46 1.46 4.92
CA VAL A 451 19.44 0.77 4.11
C VAL A 451 19.98 -0.55 3.55
N GLN A 452 21.19 -0.54 2.98
CA GLN A 452 21.78 -1.76 2.41
C GLN A 452 22.17 -2.77 3.49
N ALA A 453 22.77 -2.33 4.60
CA ALA A 453 23.14 -3.19 5.70
C ALA A 453 21.90 -3.90 6.30
N TRP A 454 20.82 -3.15 6.54
CA TRP A 454 19.57 -3.73 7.04
C TRP A 454 18.97 -4.74 6.05
N ARG A 455 18.96 -4.42 4.75
CA ARG A 455 18.46 -5.34 3.71
C ARG A 455 19.29 -6.63 3.66
N MET A 456 20.61 -6.53 3.58
CA MET A 456 21.51 -7.68 3.54
C MET A 456 21.41 -8.55 4.79
N LYS A 457 21.15 -7.94 5.95
CA LYS A 457 20.83 -8.67 7.18
C LYS A 457 19.47 -9.35 7.09
N THR A 458 18.44 -8.66 6.62
CA THR A 458 17.08 -9.19 6.48
C THR A 458 17.02 -10.38 5.53
N PHE A 459 17.73 -10.33 4.40
CA PHE A 459 17.72 -11.44 3.45
C PHE A 459 18.31 -12.75 3.99
N GLN A 460 19.16 -12.72 5.03
CA GLN A 460 19.62 -13.95 5.68
C GLN A 460 18.47 -14.74 6.33
N PHE A 461 17.43 -14.05 6.82
CA PHE A 461 16.22 -14.68 7.39
C PHE A 461 15.26 -15.18 6.30
N LEU A 462 15.33 -14.60 5.11
CA LEU A 462 14.35 -14.83 4.05
C LEU A 462 14.82 -15.82 2.99
N ALA A 463 16.15 -15.91 2.80
CA ALA A 463 16.74 -16.53 1.63
C ALA A 463 16.44 -18.02 1.52
N ILE A 464 16.45 -18.76 2.63
CA ILE A 464 16.30 -20.21 2.57
C ILE A 464 14.95 -20.63 1.97
N ALA A 465 13.85 -19.98 2.38
CA ALA A 465 12.52 -20.30 1.85
C ALA A 465 12.39 -19.96 0.37
N SER A 466 12.95 -18.83 -0.05
CA SER A 466 12.95 -18.35 -1.43
C SER A 466 13.80 -19.24 -2.34
N PHE A 467 15.04 -19.49 -1.93
CA PHE A 467 16.01 -20.28 -2.69
C PHE A 467 15.59 -21.74 -2.78
N CYS A 468 15.05 -22.32 -1.72
CA CYS A 468 14.62 -23.71 -1.73
C CYS A 468 13.18 -23.92 -2.21
N GLY A 469 12.37 -22.85 -2.33
CA GLY A 469 10.97 -22.98 -2.74
C GLY A 469 10.04 -23.45 -1.63
N LEU A 470 10.41 -23.25 -0.37
CA LEU A 470 9.72 -23.80 0.81
C LEU A 470 8.57 -22.90 1.31
N PRO A 471 7.54 -23.48 1.93
CA PRO A 471 6.44 -22.74 2.52
C PRO A 471 6.86 -22.13 3.87
N GLN A 472 6.49 -20.87 4.09
CA GLN A 472 6.79 -20.13 5.31
C GLN A 472 5.60 -19.25 5.71
N VAL A 473 5.22 -19.34 6.98
CA VAL A 473 4.28 -18.40 7.61
C VAL A 473 5.04 -17.39 8.46
N ALA A 474 4.63 -16.14 8.42
CA ALA A 474 5.01 -15.08 9.35
C ALA A 474 3.82 -14.84 10.29
N ILE A 475 4.04 -15.07 11.58
CA ILE A 475 3.03 -14.95 12.63
C ILE A 475 3.35 -13.70 13.45
N PRO A 476 2.48 -12.68 13.44
CA PRO A 476 2.78 -11.41 14.07
C PRO A 476 2.61 -11.48 15.59
N LEU A 477 3.49 -10.79 16.31
CA LEU A 477 3.48 -10.63 17.75
C LEU A 477 3.68 -9.15 18.09
N ARG A 478 3.14 -8.71 19.23
CA ARG A 478 3.37 -7.34 19.72
C ARG A 478 3.72 -7.36 21.20
N TYR A 479 4.90 -6.85 21.53
CA TYR A 479 5.27 -6.59 22.91
C TYR A 479 4.68 -5.24 23.35
N PRO A 480 4.15 -5.12 24.59
CA PRO A 480 3.59 -3.86 25.10
C PRO A 480 4.55 -2.66 24.97
N ASP A 481 5.85 -2.88 25.21
CA ASP A 481 6.87 -1.83 25.20
C ASP A 481 7.66 -1.76 23.88
N ALA A 482 7.29 -2.52 22.85
CA ALA A 482 8.00 -2.49 21.57
C ALA A 482 7.54 -1.32 20.68
N GLU A 483 8.52 -0.73 19.99
CA GLU A 483 8.30 0.38 19.05
C GLU A 483 7.60 -0.05 17.74
N GLY A 484 7.34 -1.34 17.57
CA GLY A 484 6.65 -1.92 16.43
C GLY A 484 6.41 -3.42 16.64
N PRO A 485 5.74 -4.09 15.68
CA PRO A 485 5.54 -5.53 15.75
C PRO A 485 6.85 -6.30 15.58
N HIS A 486 6.87 -7.49 16.17
CA HIS A 486 7.80 -8.57 15.85
C HIS A 486 7.02 -9.70 15.18
N SER A 487 7.72 -10.69 14.66
CA SER A 487 7.06 -11.88 14.14
C SER A 487 7.94 -13.10 14.22
N VAL A 488 7.28 -14.24 14.35
CA VAL A 488 7.91 -15.55 14.34
C VAL A 488 7.55 -16.24 13.03
N SER A 489 8.55 -16.86 12.43
CA SER A 489 8.38 -17.71 11.27
C SER A 489 8.36 -19.18 11.63
N LEU A 490 7.41 -19.88 11.03
CA LEU A 490 7.45 -21.33 10.89
C LEU A 490 7.75 -21.62 9.42
N LEU A 491 8.79 -22.42 9.17
CA LEU A 491 9.19 -22.88 7.84
C LEU A 491 8.95 -24.38 7.74
N GLY A 492 8.18 -24.81 6.76
CA GLY A 492 7.90 -26.22 6.47
C GLY A 492 8.77 -26.78 5.35
N GLY A 493 8.71 -28.10 5.16
CA GLY A 493 9.29 -28.77 4.00
C GLY A 493 8.50 -28.45 2.73
N PHE A 494 9.08 -28.75 1.57
CA PHE A 494 8.39 -28.53 0.29
C PHE A 494 7.07 -29.31 0.26
N GLN A 495 5.98 -28.64 -0.14
CA GLN A 495 4.61 -29.14 -0.18
C GLN A 495 3.96 -29.49 1.16
N THR A 496 4.57 -29.16 2.31
CA THR A 496 3.92 -29.30 3.63
C THR A 496 3.06 -28.08 3.99
N ASP A 497 2.55 -27.34 3.01
CA ASP A 497 1.84 -26.07 3.17
C ASP A 497 0.63 -26.15 4.09
N LYS A 498 -0.21 -27.17 3.90
CA LYS A 498 -1.45 -27.35 4.68
C LYS A 498 -1.15 -27.69 6.15
N MET A 499 -0.16 -28.56 6.38
CA MET A 499 0.36 -28.84 7.72
C MET A 499 0.86 -27.54 8.39
N LEU A 500 1.59 -26.70 7.65
CA LEU A 500 2.13 -25.46 8.19
C LEU A 500 1.03 -24.43 8.52
N LEU A 501 0.00 -24.30 7.68
CA LEU A 501 -1.16 -23.45 7.95
C LEU A 501 -1.98 -23.92 9.15
N GLU A 502 -2.18 -25.25 9.27
CA GLU A 502 -2.85 -25.84 10.42
C GLU A 502 -2.05 -25.60 11.71
N CYS A 503 -0.73 -25.82 11.66
CA CYS A 503 0.18 -25.54 12.76
C CYS A 503 0.09 -24.05 13.18
N ALA A 504 0.13 -23.12 12.23
CA ALA A 504 -0.04 -21.70 12.50
C ALA A 504 -1.40 -21.37 13.13
N PHE A 505 -2.48 -21.98 12.63
CA PHE A 505 -3.83 -21.76 13.16
C PHE A 505 -3.96 -22.17 14.63
N ARG A 506 -3.48 -23.37 14.98
CA ARG A 506 -3.50 -23.88 16.36
C ARG A 506 -2.57 -23.09 17.27
N TYR A 507 -1.36 -22.79 16.79
CA TYR A 507 -0.39 -21.97 17.51
C TYR A 507 -0.97 -20.61 17.87
N SER A 508 -1.65 -19.94 16.94
CA SER A 508 -2.30 -18.66 17.22
C SER A 508 -3.40 -18.76 18.28
N ALA A 509 -4.15 -19.85 18.32
CA ALA A 509 -5.15 -20.08 19.37
C ALA A 509 -4.49 -20.23 20.75
N GLN A 510 -3.42 -21.02 20.84
CA GLN A 510 -2.65 -21.22 22.06
C GLN A 510 -1.99 -19.92 22.55
N MET A 511 -1.43 -19.13 21.64
CA MET A 511 -0.91 -17.80 21.96
C MET A 511 -2.00 -16.87 22.48
N GLN A 512 -3.20 -16.91 21.90
CA GLN A 512 -4.30 -16.07 22.36
C GLN A 512 -4.76 -16.43 23.77
N GLU A 513 -4.79 -17.73 24.07
CA GLU A 513 -5.23 -18.26 25.35
C GLU A 513 -4.22 -17.97 26.48
N HIS A 514 -2.94 -18.27 26.24
CA HIS A 514 -1.92 -18.23 27.29
C HIS A 514 -1.08 -16.95 27.30
N PHE A 515 -1.04 -16.22 26.18
CA PHE A 515 -0.20 -15.05 25.97
C PHE A 515 -0.95 -13.89 25.28
N PRO A 516 -2.17 -13.51 25.72
CA PRO A 516 -3.02 -12.54 25.01
C PRO A 516 -2.36 -11.16 24.83
N ASN A 517 -1.49 -10.76 25.76
CA ASN A 517 -0.74 -9.49 25.69
C ASN A 517 0.29 -9.44 24.56
N TYR A 518 0.63 -10.59 23.97
CA TYR A 518 1.60 -10.71 22.89
C TYR A 518 0.93 -10.90 21.52
N VAL A 519 -0.36 -11.21 21.49
CA VAL A 519 -1.10 -11.42 20.25
C VAL A 519 -1.65 -10.09 19.74
N ILE A 520 -1.54 -9.90 18.43
CA ILE A 520 -2.18 -8.76 17.75
C ILE A 520 -3.68 -9.05 17.56
N THR A 521 -4.39 -9.33 18.67
CA THR A 521 -5.85 -9.45 18.66
C THR A 521 -6.47 -8.07 18.76
N GLU A 522 -7.04 -7.62 17.65
CA GLU A 522 -7.99 -6.50 17.60
C GLU A 522 -7.53 -5.11 18.11
N MET A 523 -6.25 -4.91 18.46
CA MET A 523 -5.74 -3.57 18.81
C MET A 523 -5.78 -2.55 17.65
N MET A 524 -6.04 -2.99 16.41
CA MET A 524 -6.37 -2.08 15.30
C MET A 524 -7.88 -1.82 15.12
N LYS A 525 -8.73 -2.09 16.13
CA LYS A 525 -9.98 -1.33 16.29
C LYS A 525 -9.70 0.10 16.77
N SER A 526 -8.51 0.36 17.29
CA SER A 526 -8.12 1.63 17.91
C SER A 526 -6.75 2.11 17.44
N ASN A 527 -6.47 2.03 16.14
CA ASN A 527 -5.53 3.01 15.61
C ASN A 527 -6.37 4.18 15.10
N PRO A 528 -6.54 5.26 15.90
CA PRO A 528 -7.20 6.43 15.37
C PRO A 528 -6.40 6.85 14.14
N ALA A 529 -7.11 7.34 13.12
CA ALA A 529 -6.49 8.09 12.03
C ALA A 529 -5.37 8.98 12.61
N PRO A 530 -4.23 9.16 11.92
CA PRO A 530 -3.06 9.88 12.44
C PRO A 530 -3.54 11.09 13.23
N LYS A 531 -3.24 11.13 14.54
CA LYS A 531 -3.83 12.10 15.48
C LYS A 531 -3.73 13.48 14.85
N VAL A 532 -4.86 14.00 14.37
CA VAL A 532 -4.91 15.34 13.80
C VAL A 532 -4.61 16.27 14.97
N PRO A 533 -3.58 17.13 14.92
CA PRO A 533 -3.28 18.01 16.04
C PRO A 533 -4.51 18.85 16.39
N GLY A 534 -4.93 18.83 17.66
CA GLY A 534 -6.18 19.47 18.11
C GLY A 534 -7.43 18.57 18.09
N GLU A 535 -7.34 17.30 17.66
CA GLU A 535 -8.51 16.42 17.56
C GLU A 535 -9.09 16.02 18.93
N GLU A 536 -8.22 15.80 19.92
CA GLU A 536 -8.62 15.52 21.31
C GLU A 536 -9.33 16.73 21.93
N GLU A 537 -8.77 17.92 21.72
CA GLU A 537 -9.40 19.19 22.09
C GLU A 537 -10.75 19.37 21.39
N LYS A 538 -10.85 19.08 20.09
CA LYS A 538 -12.13 19.13 19.37
C LYS A 538 -13.15 18.14 19.95
N VAL A 539 -12.74 16.93 20.32
CA VAL A 539 -13.63 15.94 20.94
C VAL A 539 -14.13 16.44 22.30
N ASN A 540 -13.25 17.01 23.12
CA ASN A 540 -13.64 17.62 24.39
C ASN A 540 -14.55 18.83 24.19
N GLY A 541 -14.31 19.64 23.17
CA GLY A 541 -15.18 20.75 22.77
C GLY A 541 -16.56 20.28 22.32
N ASN A 542 -16.64 19.21 21.52
CA ASN A 542 -17.90 18.59 21.11
C ASN A 542 -18.68 18.05 22.32
N LYS A 543 -17.98 17.44 23.29
CA LYS A 543 -18.58 16.93 24.52
C LYS A 543 -19.14 18.06 25.39
N ALA A 544 -18.35 19.10 25.64
CA ALA A 544 -18.79 20.29 26.37
C ALA A 544 -20.00 20.96 25.70
N PHE A 545 -19.99 21.05 24.36
CA PHE A 545 -21.13 21.57 23.59
C PHE A 545 -22.39 20.73 23.76
N ALA A 546 -22.28 19.40 23.72
CA ALA A 546 -23.41 18.49 23.93
C ALA A 546 -23.97 18.57 25.37
N GLU A 547 -23.12 18.87 26.35
CA GLU A 547 -23.50 19.12 27.75
C GLU A 547 -24.04 20.55 27.98
N GLY A 548 -24.10 21.39 26.96
CA GLY A 548 -24.57 22.78 27.06
C GLY A 548 -23.56 23.76 27.69
N LYS A 549 -22.31 23.34 27.89
CA LYS A 549 -21.22 24.17 28.45
C LYS A 549 -20.51 24.91 27.33
N TYR A 550 -21.07 26.04 26.91
CA TYR A 550 -20.64 26.73 25.69
C TYR A 550 -19.27 27.43 25.83
N GLU A 551 -18.98 28.04 26.97
CA GLU A 551 -17.70 28.68 27.25
C GLU A 551 -16.55 27.65 27.30
N ASP A 552 -16.79 26.50 27.93
CA ASP A 552 -15.83 25.39 27.94
C ASP A 552 -15.59 24.84 26.54
N ALA A 553 -16.66 24.69 25.74
CA ALA A 553 -16.56 24.24 24.37
C ALA A 553 -15.69 25.19 23.52
N ILE A 554 -15.86 26.50 23.67
CA ILE A 554 -15.03 27.52 23.01
C ILE A 554 -13.57 27.37 23.44
N SER A 555 -13.28 27.28 24.74
CA SER A 555 -11.91 27.11 25.25
C SER A 555 -11.23 25.88 24.67
N TRP A 556 -11.97 24.78 24.52
CA TRP A 556 -11.46 23.58 23.86
C TRP A 556 -11.19 23.77 22.37
N TYR A 557 -12.06 24.44 21.63
CA TYR A 557 -11.79 24.74 20.22
C TYR A 557 -10.63 25.73 20.03
N ASP A 558 -10.44 26.67 20.95
CA ASP A 558 -9.28 27.58 20.94
C ASP A 558 -7.98 26.80 21.06
N LYS A 559 -7.90 25.89 22.03
CA LYS A 559 -6.76 24.96 22.18
C LYS A 559 -6.56 24.08 20.94
N ALA A 560 -7.64 23.64 20.29
CA ALA A 560 -7.55 22.89 19.04
C ALA A 560 -6.93 23.76 17.91
N LEU A 561 -7.34 25.03 17.82
CA LEU A 561 -6.87 25.99 16.82
C LEU A 561 -5.42 26.44 17.04
N GLU A 562 -4.98 26.56 18.30
CA GLU A 562 -3.57 26.79 18.66
C GLU A 562 -2.68 25.64 18.17
N LYS A 563 -3.14 24.40 18.30
CA LYS A 563 -2.41 23.22 17.81
C LYS A 563 -2.39 23.14 16.29
N LYS A 564 -3.53 23.41 15.64
CA LYS A 564 -3.63 23.49 14.18
C LYS A 564 -4.92 24.18 13.75
N LYS A 565 -4.80 25.15 12.85
CA LYS A 565 -5.94 25.77 12.18
C LYS A 565 -6.57 24.82 11.16
N LEU A 566 -7.81 24.42 11.37
CA LEU A 566 -8.58 23.55 10.46
C LEU A 566 -10.02 24.04 10.31
N PRO A 567 -10.63 23.92 9.10
CA PRO A 567 -12.02 24.35 8.85
C PRO A 567 -13.02 23.75 9.84
N ALA A 568 -12.82 22.50 10.25
CA ALA A 568 -13.71 21.81 11.18
C ALA A 568 -13.70 22.42 12.60
N TYR A 569 -12.57 22.96 13.06
CA TYR A 569 -12.48 23.55 14.40
C TYR A 569 -13.16 24.92 14.43
N TYR A 570 -12.88 25.76 13.44
CA TYR A 570 -13.58 27.03 13.23
C TYR A 570 -15.09 26.82 13.07
N ALA A 571 -15.51 25.91 12.18
CA ALA A 571 -16.92 25.66 11.98
C ALA A 571 -17.61 25.16 13.26
N ASN A 572 -16.97 24.26 14.02
CA ASN A 572 -17.55 23.77 15.27
C ASN A 572 -17.62 24.85 16.35
N ARG A 573 -16.63 25.75 16.46
CA ARG A 573 -16.69 26.91 17.34
C ARG A 573 -17.77 27.91 16.90
N ALA A 574 -17.91 28.15 15.59
CA ALA A 574 -19.04 28.90 15.02
C ALA A 574 -20.41 28.30 15.39
N LEU A 575 -20.56 26.98 15.47
CA LEU A 575 -21.81 26.39 15.94
C LEU A 575 -22.09 26.75 17.41
N VAL A 576 -21.05 26.83 18.26
CA VAL A 576 -21.20 27.26 19.65
C VAL A 576 -21.63 28.73 19.70
N TYR A 577 -20.97 29.61 18.97
CA TYR A 577 -21.35 31.02 18.88
C TYR A 577 -22.78 31.21 18.38
N LEU A 578 -23.22 30.40 17.42
CA LEU A 578 -24.60 30.42 16.92
C LEU A 578 -25.61 30.07 18.03
N LYS A 579 -25.27 29.12 18.93
CA LYS A 579 -26.10 28.80 20.10
C LYS A 579 -26.10 29.89 21.18
N MET A 580 -25.03 30.67 21.25
CA MET A 580 -24.90 31.79 22.20
C MET A 580 -25.46 33.12 21.68
N GLY A 581 -25.94 33.18 20.44
CA GLY A 581 -26.44 34.44 19.85
C GLY A 581 -25.34 35.37 19.30
N LYS A 582 -24.09 34.91 19.22
CA LYS A 582 -22.90 35.69 18.85
C LYS A 582 -22.65 35.68 17.34
N MET A 583 -23.52 36.37 16.59
CA MET A 583 -23.61 36.22 15.12
C MET A 583 -22.38 36.71 14.36
N GLU A 584 -21.74 37.79 14.82
CA GLU A 584 -20.52 38.32 14.20
C GLU A 584 -19.36 37.31 14.28
N GLU A 585 -19.23 36.63 15.42
CA GLU A 585 -18.21 35.59 15.62
C GLU A 585 -18.52 34.32 14.80
N VAL A 586 -19.80 33.98 14.59
CA VAL A 586 -20.19 32.90 13.66
C VAL A 586 -19.71 33.23 12.25
N GLU A 587 -19.97 34.44 11.78
CA GLU A 587 -19.59 34.86 10.43
C GLU A 587 -18.08 34.85 10.25
N LYS A 588 -17.34 35.37 11.23
CA LYS A 588 -15.87 35.37 11.23
C LYS A 588 -15.30 33.96 11.14
N ASP A 589 -15.72 33.05 12.02
CA ASP A 589 -15.21 31.68 12.05
C ASP A 589 -15.62 30.88 10.81
N CYS A 590 -16.83 31.08 10.30
CA CYS A 590 -17.23 30.43 9.05
C CYS A 590 -16.45 30.97 7.85
N THR A 591 -16.13 32.26 7.83
CA THR A 591 -15.30 32.87 6.77
C THR A 591 -13.89 32.30 6.80
N GLU A 592 -13.25 32.24 7.96
CA GLU A 592 -11.95 31.57 8.15
C GLU A 592 -11.99 30.10 7.68
N ALA A 593 -13.06 29.37 8.01
CA ALA A 593 -13.23 27.98 7.56
C ALA A 593 -13.34 27.86 6.03
N LEU A 594 -14.02 28.81 5.38
CA LEU A 594 -14.25 28.82 3.93
C LEU A 594 -13.04 29.36 3.14
N GLU A 595 -12.26 30.28 3.70
CA GLU A 595 -10.96 30.68 3.15
C GLU A 595 -9.99 29.49 3.11
N MET A 596 -10.07 28.61 4.11
CA MET A 596 -9.27 27.38 4.18
C MET A 596 -9.80 26.27 3.27
N ASP A 597 -11.12 26.05 3.26
CA ASP A 597 -11.79 25.06 2.42
C ASP A 597 -13.13 25.60 1.90
N GLY A 598 -13.10 26.23 0.72
CA GLY A 598 -14.28 26.76 0.04
C GLY A 598 -15.28 25.69 -0.42
N LYS A 599 -15.10 24.41 -0.06
CA LYS A 599 -16.10 23.35 -0.25
C LYS A 599 -16.74 22.89 1.06
N TYR A 600 -16.49 23.59 2.17
CA TYR A 600 -16.94 23.19 3.50
C TYR A 600 -18.40 23.61 3.76
N VAL A 601 -19.35 22.82 3.27
CA VAL A 601 -20.80 23.10 3.27
C VAL A 601 -21.36 23.54 4.63
N LYS A 602 -20.90 22.93 5.74
CA LYS A 602 -21.37 23.31 7.09
C LYS A 602 -21.04 24.76 7.47
N ALA A 603 -19.94 25.33 6.95
CA ALA A 603 -19.61 26.73 7.20
C ALA A 603 -20.51 27.66 6.39
N TYR A 604 -20.84 27.32 5.13
CA TYR A 604 -21.84 28.05 4.35
C TYR A 604 -23.20 28.09 5.06
N LEU A 605 -23.72 26.93 5.50
CA LEU A 605 -25.02 26.86 6.20
C LEU A 605 -25.04 27.69 7.49
N ARG A 606 -23.96 27.64 8.28
CA ARG A 606 -23.87 28.36 9.56
C ARG A 606 -23.70 29.87 9.35
N ARG A 607 -22.92 30.28 8.35
CA ARG A 607 -22.74 31.70 8.00
C ARG A 607 -24.02 32.30 7.42
N ALA A 608 -24.70 31.56 6.54
CA ALA A 608 -26.01 31.97 6.02
C ALA A 608 -27.02 32.21 7.15
N LYS A 609 -27.06 31.32 8.15
CA LYS A 609 -27.91 31.50 9.34
C LYS A 609 -27.55 32.73 10.17
N ALA A 610 -26.26 32.99 10.38
CA ALA A 610 -25.83 34.20 11.09
C ALA A 610 -26.21 35.47 10.32
N ARG A 611 -25.97 35.48 9.01
CA ARG A 611 -26.32 36.60 8.11
C ARG A 611 -27.82 36.87 8.03
N MET A 612 -28.64 35.83 8.03
CA MET A 612 -30.10 35.95 8.15
C MET A 612 -30.52 36.70 9.42
N ILE A 613 -29.84 36.43 10.54
CA ILE A 613 -30.15 37.07 11.83
C ILE A 613 -29.60 38.50 11.88
N LEU A 614 -28.47 38.76 11.23
CA LEU A 614 -27.86 40.09 11.09
C LEU A 614 -28.56 40.99 10.06
N GLY A 615 -29.47 40.45 9.25
CA GLY A 615 -30.20 41.18 8.20
C GLY A 615 -29.48 41.26 6.85
N SER A 616 -28.35 40.54 6.69
CA SER A 616 -27.60 40.41 5.43
C SER A 616 -28.21 39.33 4.53
N PHE A 617 -29.42 39.61 4.02
CA PHE A 617 -30.24 38.62 3.32
C PHE A 617 -29.64 38.17 1.98
N LEU A 618 -29.04 39.09 1.23
CA LEU A 618 -28.39 38.78 -0.05
C LEU A 618 -27.22 37.81 0.15
N GLU A 619 -26.33 38.12 1.08
CA GLU A 619 -25.16 37.29 1.38
C GLU A 619 -25.54 35.93 1.98
N ALA A 620 -26.66 35.87 2.71
CA ALA A 620 -27.23 34.61 3.17
C ALA A 620 -27.77 33.75 2.01
N ALA A 621 -28.47 34.35 1.04
CA ALA A 621 -28.94 33.66 -0.16
C ALA A 621 -27.79 33.05 -0.96
N MET A 622 -26.72 33.82 -1.16
CA MET A 622 -25.50 33.36 -1.84
C MET A 622 -24.84 32.18 -1.13
N ASP A 623 -24.76 32.21 0.21
CA ASP A 623 -24.19 31.09 0.98
C ASP A 623 -25.07 29.83 0.91
N TYR A 624 -26.40 29.96 0.93
CA TYR A 624 -27.30 28.81 0.77
C TYR A 624 -27.28 28.24 -0.65
N GLU A 625 -27.20 29.09 -1.68
CA GLU A 625 -27.05 28.63 -3.06
C GLU A 625 -25.73 27.88 -3.24
N GLU A 626 -24.63 28.39 -2.72
CA GLU A 626 -23.33 27.73 -2.80
C GLU A 626 -23.34 26.39 -2.02
N ALA A 627 -24.04 26.33 -0.88
CA ALA A 627 -24.28 25.08 -0.16
C ALA A 627 -25.08 24.07 -1.01
N LEU A 628 -26.11 24.51 -1.75
CA LEU A 628 -26.90 23.67 -2.66
C LEU A 628 -26.11 23.28 -3.93
N ARG A 629 -25.23 24.14 -4.42
CA ARG A 629 -24.35 23.83 -5.54
C ARG A 629 -23.37 22.71 -5.18
N LEU A 630 -22.88 22.70 -3.94
CA LEU A 630 -21.98 21.68 -3.41
C LEU A 630 -22.73 20.40 -2.97
N GLU A 631 -23.91 20.55 -2.36
CA GLU A 631 -24.79 19.47 -1.91
C GLU A 631 -26.24 19.69 -2.39
N PRO A 632 -26.58 19.27 -3.63
CA PRO A 632 -27.90 19.56 -4.21
C PRO A 632 -29.08 19.02 -3.42
N THR A 633 -28.89 17.95 -2.63
CA THR A 633 -29.93 17.30 -1.83
C THR A 633 -30.01 17.80 -0.38
N ASN A 634 -29.31 18.88 -0.02
CA ASN A 634 -29.27 19.42 1.33
C ASN A 634 -30.65 20.00 1.75
N ARG A 635 -31.33 19.31 2.67
CA ARG A 635 -32.71 19.66 3.09
C ARG A 635 -32.78 20.98 3.85
N GLU A 636 -31.74 21.30 4.64
CA GLU A 636 -31.68 22.52 5.44
C GLU A 636 -31.60 23.74 4.52
N ALA A 637 -30.63 23.77 3.60
CA ALA A 637 -30.51 24.87 2.64
C ALA A 637 -31.77 25.04 1.77
N ARG A 638 -32.37 23.95 1.29
CA ARG A 638 -33.63 24.03 0.52
C ARG A 638 -34.78 24.62 1.34
N SER A 639 -34.92 24.22 2.60
CA SER A 639 -35.97 24.72 3.47
C SER A 639 -35.76 26.19 3.80
N GLU A 640 -34.53 26.61 4.07
CA GLU A 640 -34.21 28.00 4.41
C GLU A 640 -34.37 28.92 3.18
N MET A 641 -33.98 28.47 1.98
CA MET A 641 -34.24 29.18 0.72
C MET A 641 -35.75 29.33 0.46
N ALA A 642 -36.54 28.27 0.67
CA ALA A 642 -37.99 28.36 0.54
C ALA A 642 -38.64 29.28 1.58
N ASN A 643 -38.07 29.38 2.78
CA ASN A 643 -38.52 30.34 3.80
C ASN A 643 -38.15 31.78 3.39
N MET A 644 -36.96 31.99 2.86
CA MET A 644 -36.49 33.28 2.35
C MET A 644 -37.38 33.79 1.21
N GLN A 645 -37.79 32.90 0.30
CA GLN A 645 -38.74 33.20 -0.77
C GLN A 645 -40.10 33.68 -0.22
N LYS A 646 -40.64 32.99 0.80
CA LYS A 646 -41.90 33.42 1.44
C LYS A 646 -41.76 34.78 2.11
N HIS A 647 -40.62 35.07 2.73
CA HIS A 647 -40.36 36.38 3.34
C HIS A 647 -40.27 37.51 2.30
N LEU A 648 -39.69 37.24 1.12
CA LEU A 648 -39.70 38.16 -0.02
C LEU A 648 -41.10 38.40 -0.57
N GLU A 649 -41.90 37.34 -0.75
CA GLU A 649 -43.28 37.43 -1.24
C GLU A 649 -44.22 38.17 -0.27
N SER A 650 -43.95 38.08 1.04
CA SER A 650 -44.72 38.77 2.08
C SER A 650 -44.36 40.26 2.26
N GLY A 651 -43.35 40.77 1.54
CA GLY A 651 -42.85 42.15 1.68
C GLY A 651 -42.02 42.42 2.94
N ALA A 652 -41.76 41.40 3.77
CA ALA A 652 -41.03 41.55 5.03
C ALA A 652 -39.53 41.87 4.83
N MET A 653 -38.92 41.41 3.72
CA MET A 653 -37.54 41.76 3.33
C MET A 653 -37.42 43.08 2.55
N ASP A 654 -38.53 43.58 1.99
CA ASP A 654 -38.58 44.77 1.12
C ASP A 654 -38.37 46.08 1.90
N ALA A 655 -38.65 46.07 3.21
CA ALA A 655 -38.52 47.22 4.10
C ALA A 655 -37.09 47.46 4.64
N SER A 656 -36.18 46.50 4.49
CA SER A 656 -34.86 46.51 5.14
C SER A 656 -33.66 46.43 4.20
N MET A 657 -33.86 46.24 2.89
CA MET A 657 -32.79 45.98 1.92
C MET A 657 -32.80 46.99 0.75
N PRO A 658 -31.64 47.43 0.24
CA PRO A 658 -31.56 48.29 -0.94
C PRO A 658 -32.21 47.62 -2.18
N LYS A 659 -32.83 48.43 -3.06
CA LYS A 659 -33.54 47.92 -4.25
C LYS A 659 -32.66 47.07 -5.17
N ASP A 660 -31.39 47.44 -5.34
CA ASP A 660 -30.45 46.74 -6.21
C ASP A 660 -30.07 45.36 -5.64
N ASP A 661 -29.87 45.28 -4.32
CA ASP A 661 -29.59 44.00 -3.62
C ASP A 661 -30.82 43.08 -3.60
N LEU A 662 -32.02 43.67 -3.58
CA LEU A 662 -33.30 42.95 -3.66
C LEU A 662 -33.53 42.31 -5.04
N GLU A 663 -33.12 42.96 -6.12
CA GLU A 663 -33.17 42.39 -7.47
C GLU A 663 -32.18 41.23 -7.64
N ILE A 664 -30.99 41.35 -7.06
CA ILE A 664 -29.97 40.27 -7.07
C ILE A 664 -30.42 39.10 -6.20
N ALA A 665 -30.95 39.33 -5.00
CA ALA A 665 -31.41 38.27 -4.11
C ALA A 665 -32.52 37.42 -4.76
N ARG A 666 -33.43 38.05 -5.53
CA ARG A 666 -34.46 37.35 -6.33
C ARG A 666 -33.89 36.46 -7.43
N SER A 667 -32.65 36.65 -7.86
CA SER A 667 -32.02 35.79 -8.86
C SER A 667 -31.45 34.49 -8.28
N PHE A 668 -31.21 34.47 -6.97
CA PHE A 668 -30.63 33.34 -6.24
C PHE A 668 -31.68 32.42 -5.60
N ILE A 669 -32.84 32.99 -5.24
CA ILE A 669 -33.95 32.35 -4.54
C ILE A 669 -35.02 31.91 -5.53
#